data_AF-A0A7V7F1E7-F1
#
_entry.id   AF-A0A7V7F1E7-F1
#
_cell.length_a   1.000
_cell.length_b   1.000
_cell.length_c   1.000
_cell.angle_alpha   90.00
_cell.angle_beta   90.00
_cell.angle_gamma   90.00
#
_symmetry.space_group_name_H-M   'P 1'
#
loop_
_entity.id
_entity.type
_entity.pdbx_description
1 polymer ?
#
loop_
_entity_poly.entity_id
_entity_poly.type
_entity_poly.pdbx_seq_one_letter_code
_entity_poly.pdbx_strand_id
1 'polypeptide(L)'
;MADNYSILVAIHALNYQGKEILGENWDNLFRDLKKALHEKGIVDQAGSDELLLVGFELPFTAFTSVLENLARLKIQYEWQESLGPLPLQIVFHLEKPGDLPTPLRDVKASLWDLLRYEEPYVSRALKLQWEQLKLVEKMPAHQFEDVGMGLYLLKLADLGAVRSIKLFPPRTLPLSGKLPPCFYCGMTTHRPADCPSKMLTMATQGIPHVGYLPVETIGDLFAKAFASQIKLDNILETGLTSFQIRQQLLLQVYVAYFDLNRIFQPRFLWNNAFSGYSKWKDLLKPETVTVDSHSLHLALDCLRVGQYGQAEELFVDESRRPKGRQFHATIGRAFIALELERESDMGHFLESAAALAGPEKEKIYISLLLARFYGLQDNSWKAEHTLDNVIAVDSDCADALYLQVQLMARDGIDEKGIRQLRRLVGDHKELFIAALMDPQLAAIAGPVEEVLLNRLEVQRQEAEGKIRQVREMVQDVATWFASDDETLTPTLADLAGLEQQFERGSYYDNLEVAGKAQGMLEFCYRLQEKKLDELHDAIKKASKSWEIHRNYWKPYPYKSFFKEFHEILVAGKETLDKVGVTAEKNMYGGLYRQSVEMLDGLDEGLLALNVLAKKMAWLKIFFDGLKLFGRKLVATEIALLVIGAVVVPIVAFWLAGTKAAGIIELVRNPWVQKQALIVVTVLVAPFIALIRTLWALMES
;
A
#
# COMPACT_ATOMS: atom_id res chain seq x y z
N MET A 1 -54.98 -21.03 3.21
CA MET A 1 -54.23 -21.96 2.34
C MET A 1 -53.73 -21.11 1.19
N ALA A 2 -52.44 -20.81 1.16
CA ALA A 2 -51.86 -20.02 0.07
C ALA A 2 -51.65 -20.99 -1.10
N ASP A 3 -52.24 -20.69 -2.26
CA ASP A 3 -51.95 -21.44 -3.48
C ASP A 3 -50.43 -21.35 -3.76
N ASN A 4 -49.78 -22.48 -4.05
CA ASN A 4 -48.36 -22.54 -4.41
C ASN A 4 -48.14 -21.89 -5.78
N TYR A 5 -47.98 -20.57 -5.84
CA TYR A 5 -47.62 -19.85 -7.06
C TYR A 5 -46.11 -19.81 -7.26
N SER A 6 -45.64 -19.85 -8.51
CA SER A 6 -44.25 -19.56 -8.87
C SER A 6 -44.16 -18.52 -9.98
N ILE A 7 -43.15 -17.67 -9.91
CA ILE A 7 -42.84 -16.67 -10.93
C ILE A 7 -41.84 -17.26 -11.91
N LEU A 8 -42.30 -17.63 -13.09
CA LEU A 8 -41.45 -18.06 -14.19
C LEU A 8 -40.86 -16.82 -14.87
N VAL A 9 -39.53 -16.75 -14.90
CA VAL A 9 -38.76 -15.82 -15.72
C VAL A 9 -38.37 -16.54 -17.00
N ALA A 10 -38.84 -16.03 -18.13
CA ALA A 10 -38.46 -16.47 -19.46
C ALA A 10 -37.58 -15.41 -20.12
N ILE A 11 -36.34 -15.77 -20.45
CA ILE A 11 -35.39 -14.90 -21.16
C ILE A 11 -35.02 -15.56 -22.49
N HIS A 12 -35.45 -14.95 -23.59
CA HIS A 12 -35.08 -15.37 -24.94
C HIS A 12 -33.88 -14.55 -25.42
N ALA A 13 -32.79 -15.23 -25.77
CA ALA A 13 -31.54 -14.64 -26.22
C ALA A 13 -31.38 -14.76 -27.73
N LEU A 14 -31.27 -13.62 -28.41
CA LEU A 14 -31.05 -13.56 -29.85
C LEU A 14 -29.55 -13.63 -30.13
N ASN A 15 -29.03 -14.87 -30.17
CA ASN A 15 -27.60 -15.15 -30.17
C ASN A 15 -26.82 -14.53 -31.34
N TYR A 16 -27.44 -14.43 -32.52
CA TYR A 16 -26.78 -13.81 -33.68
C TYR A 16 -26.50 -12.32 -33.43
N GLN A 17 -27.51 -11.57 -33.02
CA GLN A 17 -27.41 -10.14 -32.69
C GLN A 17 -26.47 -9.91 -31.50
N GLY A 18 -26.49 -10.82 -30.52
CA GLY A 18 -25.62 -10.73 -29.35
C GLY A 18 -24.14 -10.83 -29.71
N LYS A 19 -23.81 -11.73 -30.64
CA LYS A 19 -22.46 -11.87 -31.20
C LYS A 19 -22.03 -10.68 -32.05
N GLU A 20 -22.95 -9.99 -32.72
CA GLU A 20 -22.63 -8.73 -33.40
C GLU A 20 -22.24 -7.61 -32.43
N ILE A 21 -22.82 -7.58 -31.21
CA ILE A 21 -22.53 -6.56 -30.21
C ILE A 21 -21.27 -6.87 -29.39
N LEU A 22 -21.15 -8.10 -28.87
CA LEU A 22 -20.11 -8.47 -27.90
C LEU A 22 -19.08 -9.48 -28.45
N GLY A 23 -19.18 -9.88 -29.72
CA GLY A 23 -18.27 -10.85 -30.31
C GLY A 23 -18.25 -12.18 -29.54
N GLU A 24 -17.05 -12.68 -29.26
CA GLU A 24 -16.84 -13.93 -28.51
C GLU A 24 -17.29 -13.84 -27.04
N ASN A 25 -17.43 -12.63 -26.48
CA ASN A 25 -17.86 -12.44 -25.10
C ASN A 25 -19.36 -12.71 -24.90
N TRP A 26 -20.17 -12.75 -25.97
CA TRP A 26 -21.60 -13.01 -25.87
C TRP A 26 -21.91 -14.37 -25.23
N ASP A 27 -21.27 -15.44 -25.71
CA ASP A 27 -21.53 -16.80 -25.25
C ASP A 27 -21.13 -16.98 -23.77
N ASN A 28 -20.09 -16.24 -23.33
CA ASN A 28 -19.65 -16.23 -21.93
C ASN A 28 -20.62 -15.42 -21.04
N LEU A 29 -21.04 -14.24 -21.50
CA LEU A 29 -22.02 -13.42 -20.79
C LEU A 29 -23.33 -14.18 -20.56
N PHE A 30 -23.87 -14.81 -21.60
CA PHE A 30 -25.15 -15.51 -21.48
C PHE A 30 -25.03 -16.76 -20.60
N ARG A 31 -23.90 -17.48 -20.67
CA ARG A 31 -23.62 -18.60 -19.76
C ARG A 31 -23.53 -18.16 -18.30
N ASP A 32 -22.88 -17.04 -18.03
CA ASP A 32 -22.75 -16.50 -16.68
C ASP A 32 -24.07 -15.94 -16.16
N LEU A 33 -24.90 -15.34 -17.02
CA LEU A 33 -26.27 -14.95 -16.68
C LEU A 33 -27.09 -16.17 -16.29
N LYS A 34 -27.00 -17.26 -17.07
CA LYS A 34 -27.66 -18.53 -16.77
C LYS A 34 -27.24 -19.07 -15.42
N LYS A 35 -25.94 -19.15 -15.15
CA LYS A 35 -25.41 -19.59 -13.87
C LYS A 35 -25.90 -18.70 -12.71
N ALA A 36 -25.84 -17.38 -12.85
CA ALA A 36 -26.21 -16.45 -11.80
C ALA A 36 -27.71 -16.48 -11.46
N LEU A 37 -28.57 -16.71 -12.45
CA LEU A 37 -30.00 -16.88 -12.22
C LEU A 37 -30.33 -18.24 -11.61
N HIS A 38 -29.58 -19.30 -11.95
CA HIS A 38 -29.72 -20.63 -11.34
C HIS A 38 -29.34 -20.65 -9.86
N GLU A 39 -28.39 -19.81 -9.42
CA GLU A 39 -28.02 -19.72 -7.99
C GLU A 39 -29.15 -19.17 -7.12
N LYS A 40 -30.03 -18.33 -7.69
CA LYS A 40 -31.11 -17.65 -6.97
C LYS A 40 -32.52 -18.21 -7.26
N GLY A 41 -32.67 -19.13 -8.20
CA GLY A 41 -33.98 -19.64 -8.65
C GLY A 41 -33.97 -21.12 -9.03
N ILE A 42 -35.15 -21.69 -9.25
CA ILE A 42 -35.33 -23.10 -9.60
C ILE A 42 -35.34 -23.23 -11.12
N VAL A 43 -34.38 -23.99 -11.67
CA VAL A 43 -34.23 -24.15 -13.12
C VAL A 43 -35.34 -25.02 -13.69
N ASP A 44 -35.95 -24.56 -14.78
CA ASP A 44 -36.88 -25.37 -15.54
C ASP A 44 -36.15 -26.22 -16.59
N GLN A 45 -36.48 -27.52 -16.63
CA GLN A 45 -35.85 -28.48 -17.54
C GLN A 45 -36.20 -28.23 -19.03
N ALA A 46 -37.21 -27.42 -19.32
CA ALA A 46 -37.58 -27.04 -20.68
C ALA A 46 -36.71 -25.93 -21.30
N GLY A 47 -35.72 -25.40 -20.57
CA GLY A 47 -34.79 -24.39 -21.08
C GLY A 47 -33.89 -24.93 -22.20
N SER A 48 -33.43 -24.02 -23.07
CA SER A 48 -32.49 -24.30 -24.17
C SER A 48 -31.27 -23.35 -24.11
N ASP A 49 -30.45 -23.34 -25.15
CA ASP A 49 -29.33 -22.39 -25.31
C ASP A 49 -29.78 -21.01 -25.82
N GLU A 50 -31.03 -20.90 -26.28
CA GLU A 50 -31.65 -19.64 -26.71
C GLU A 50 -32.72 -19.18 -25.72
N LEU A 51 -33.23 -20.06 -24.87
CA LEU A 51 -34.31 -19.76 -23.94
C LEU A 51 -33.96 -20.20 -22.52
N LEU A 52 -33.83 -19.23 -21.63
CA LEU A 52 -33.65 -19.46 -20.21
C LEU A 52 -34.99 -19.39 -19.49
N LEU A 53 -35.28 -20.41 -18.68
CA LEU A 53 -36.50 -20.55 -17.90
C LEU A 53 -36.13 -20.80 -16.43
N VAL A 54 -36.45 -19.86 -15.54
CA VAL A 54 -36.11 -19.95 -14.11
C VAL A 54 -37.29 -19.52 -13.26
N GLY A 55 -37.68 -20.36 -12.31
CA GLY A 55 -38.75 -20.12 -11.35
C GLY A 55 -38.26 -19.42 -10.08
N PHE A 56 -39.03 -18.46 -9.58
CA PHE A 56 -38.81 -17.74 -8.33
C PHE A 56 -40.08 -17.78 -7.47
N GLU A 57 -39.93 -17.65 -6.15
CA GLU A 57 -41.08 -17.62 -5.24
C GLU A 57 -41.83 -16.29 -5.28
N LEU A 58 -41.12 -15.17 -5.48
CA LEU A 58 -41.67 -13.82 -5.41
C LEU A 58 -41.32 -12.97 -6.64
N PRO A 59 -42.22 -12.07 -7.09
CA PRO A 59 -41.96 -11.22 -8.26
C PRO A 59 -40.75 -10.31 -8.05
N PHE A 60 -40.63 -9.65 -6.90
CA PHE A 60 -39.53 -8.70 -6.67
C PHE A 60 -38.18 -9.38 -6.77
N THR A 61 -38.00 -10.53 -6.13
CA THR A 61 -36.78 -11.34 -6.21
C THR A 61 -36.46 -11.73 -7.66
N ALA A 62 -37.46 -12.07 -8.45
CA ALA A 62 -37.28 -12.37 -9.87
C ALA A 62 -36.77 -11.15 -10.64
N PHE A 63 -37.40 -9.98 -10.46
CA PHE A 63 -37.00 -8.74 -11.15
C PHE A 63 -35.58 -8.30 -10.75
N THR A 64 -35.29 -8.25 -9.45
CA THR A 64 -33.97 -7.82 -8.96
C THR A 64 -32.89 -8.78 -9.42
N SER A 65 -33.12 -10.09 -9.34
CA SER A 65 -32.17 -11.11 -9.80
C SER A 65 -31.80 -10.93 -11.28
N VAL A 66 -32.77 -10.68 -12.16
CA VAL A 66 -32.50 -10.45 -13.58
C VAL A 66 -31.75 -9.14 -13.81
N LEU A 67 -32.25 -8.03 -13.26
CA LEU A 67 -31.70 -6.71 -13.51
C LEU A 67 -30.30 -6.51 -12.91
N GLU A 68 -30.06 -6.99 -11.68
CA GLU A 68 -28.75 -6.91 -11.02
C GLU A 68 -27.69 -7.72 -11.74
N ASN A 69 -28.01 -8.97 -12.11
CA ASN A 69 -27.06 -9.84 -12.78
C ASN A 69 -26.73 -9.32 -14.18
N LEU A 70 -27.71 -8.82 -14.93
CA LEU A 70 -27.46 -8.17 -16.22
C LEU A 70 -26.56 -6.94 -16.08
N ALA A 71 -26.83 -6.07 -15.10
CA ALA A 71 -25.99 -4.89 -14.86
C ALA A 71 -24.55 -5.26 -14.48
N ARG A 72 -24.38 -6.23 -13.58
CA ARG A 72 -23.05 -6.73 -13.17
C ARG A 72 -22.30 -7.31 -14.37
N LEU A 73 -22.95 -8.14 -15.19
CA LEU A 73 -22.32 -8.78 -16.34
C LEU A 73 -21.97 -7.78 -17.43
N LYS A 74 -22.77 -6.73 -17.65
CA LYS A 74 -22.40 -5.63 -18.55
C LYS A 74 -21.09 -4.97 -18.15
N ILE A 75 -20.86 -4.74 -16.86
CA ILE A 75 -19.61 -4.18 -16.35
C ILE A 75 -18.46 -5.19 -16.56
N GLN A 76 -18.67 -6.45 -16.18
CA GLN A 76 -17.67 -7.52 -16.31
C GLN A 76 -17.20 -7.74 -17.75
N TYR A 77 -18.12 -7.63 -18.72
CA TYR A 77 -17.86 -7.86 -20.15
C TYR A 77 -17.69 -6.56 -20.95
N GLU A 78 -17.35 -5.45 -20.26
CA GLU A 78 -16.99 -4.16 -20.86
C GLU A 78 -18.03 -3.60 -21.86
N TRP A 79 -19.31 -3.87 -21.62
CA TRP A 79 -20.39 -3.32 -22.45
C TRP A 79 -20.45 -1.80 -22.31
N GLN A 80 -20.60 -1.09 -23.43
CA GLN A 80 -20.69 0.36 -23.49
C GLN A 80 -22.10 0.79 -23.91
N GLU A 81 -22.62 1.88 -23.34
CA GLU A 81 -23.96 2.40 -23.67
C GLU A 81 -24.14 2.74 -25.16
N SER A 82 -23.06 3.09 -25.86
CA SER A 82 -23.04 3.37 -27.30
C SER A 82 -23.44 2.17 -28.16
N LEU A 83 -23.33 0.95 -27.63
CA LEU A 83 -23.66 -0.29 -28.32
C LEU A 83 -25.17 -0.62 -28.29
N GLY A 84 -25.96 0.12 -27.51
CA GLY A 84 -27.39 -0.15 -27.34
C GLY A 84 -27.69 -1.39 -26.47
N PRO A 85 -28.98 -1.68 -26.22
CA PRO A 85 -29.40 -2.74 -25.30
C PRO A 85 -28.97 -4.13 -25.78
N LEU A 86 -28.67 -5.04 -24.84
CA LEU A 86 -28.38 -6.43 -25.17
C LEU A 86 -29.61 -7.10 -25.77
N PRO A 87 -29.48 -7.97 -26.77
CA PRO A 87 -30.63 -8.53 -27.48
C PRO A 87 -31.25 -9.70 -26.72
N LEU A 88 -31.79 -9.37 -25.54
CA LEU A 88 -32.46 -10.25 -24.60
C LEU A 88 -33.91 -9.81 -24.46
N GLN A 89 -34.85 -10.73 -24.61
CA GLN A 89 -36.28 -10.48 -24.43
C GLN A 89 -36.73 -11.15 -23.14
N ILE A 90 -37.33 -10.38 -22.22
CA ILE A 90 -37.54 -10.79 -20.83
C ILE A 90 -39.03 -10.76 -20.48
N VAL A 91 -39.58 -11.91 -20.07
CA VAL A 91 -40.97 -12.02 -19.63
C VAL A 91 -41.07 -12.68 -18.25
N PHE A 92 -41.88 -12.08 -17.38
CA PHE A 92 -42.24 -12.60 -16.07
C PHE A 92 -43.68 -13.12 -16.10
N HIS A 93 -43.85 -14.38 -15.72
CA HIS A 93 -45.12 -15.09 -15.76
C HIS A 93 -45.45 -15.71 -14.41
N LEU A 94 -46.74 -15.75 -14.08
CA LEU A 94 -47.23 -16.42 -12.89
C LEU A 94 -47.69 -17.81 -13.30
N GLU A 95 -46.98 -18.84 -12.85
CA GLU A 95 -47.37 -20.23 -13.04
C GLU A 95 -48.17 -20.74 -11.84
N LYS A 96 -49.27 -21.43 -12.13
CA LYS A 96 -50.05 -22.17 -11.13
C LYS A 96 -49.82 -23.68 -11.31
N PRO A 97 -49.85 -24.46 -10.22
CA PRO A 97 -49.74 -25.91 -10.31
C PRO A 97 -50.90 -26.48 -11.15
N GLY A 98 -50.57 -27.13 -12.27
CA GLY A 98 -51.54 -27.73 -13.18
C GLY A 98 -51.97 -26.86 -14.37
N ASP A 99 -51.39 -25.66 -14.55
CA ASP A 99 -51.61 -24.87 -15.76
C ASP A 99 -51.04 -25.56 -17.00
N LEU A 100 -51.67 -25.31 -18.17
CA LEU A 100 -51.13 -25.75 -19.46
C LEU A 100 -49.80 -25.02 -19.73
N PRO A 101 -48.85 -25.67 -20.46
CA PRO A 101 -47.58 -25.04 -20.82
C PRO A 101 -47.81 -23.70 -21.53
N THR A 102 -47.25 -22.65 -20.95
CA THR A 102 -47.34 -21.29 -21.49
C THR A 102 -46.60 -21.19 -22.84
N PRO A 103 -47.12 -20.40 -23.81
CA PRO A 103 -46.43 -20.11 -25.08
C PRO A 103 -45.02 -19.54 -24.90
N LEU A 104 -44.67 -19.02 -23.72
CA LEU A 104 -43.33 -18.54 -23.37
C LEU A 104 -42.26 -19.64 -23.37
N ARG A 105 -42.67 -20.92 -23.37
CA ARG A 105 -41.74 -22.06 -23.44
C ARG A 105 -41.33 -22.40 -24.87
N ASP A 106 -41.95 -21.77 -25.87
CA ASP A 106 -41.62 -21.95 -27.29
C ASP A 106 -40.92 -20.70 -27.84
N VAL A 107 -39.69 -20.86 -28.31
CA VAL A 107 -38.88 -19.81 -28.94
C VAL A 107 -39.54 -19.27 -30.22
N LYS A 108 -40.36 -20.07 -30.89
CA LYS A 108 -41.06 -19.71 -32.12
C LYS A 108 -42.40 -19.02 -31.88
N ALA A 109 -42.78 -18.78 -30.61
CA ALA A 109 -44.00 -18.09 -30.30
C ALA A 109 -43.96 -16.64 -30.81
N SER A 110 -45.00 -16.22 -31.54
CA SER A 110 -45.10 -14.86 -32.11
C SER A 110 -45.17 -13.74 -31.06
N LEU A 111 -45.24 -14.09 -29.77
CA LEU A 111 -45.16 -13.13 -28.68
C LEU A 111 -43.77 -12.49 -28.58
N TRP A 112 -42.72 -13.24 -28.92
CA TRP A 112 -41.33 -12.78 -28.83
C TRP A 112 -41.06 -11.63 -29.80
N ASP A 113 -41.70 -11.65 -30.97
CA ASP A 113 -41.55 -10.61 -32.00
C ASP A 113 -42.03 -9.22 -31.54
N LEU A 114 -42.85 -9.15 -30.49
CA LEU A 114 -43.38 -7.89 -29.94
C LEU A 114 -42.47 -7.27 -28.88
N LEU A 115 -41.46 -7.99 -28.41
CA LEU A 115 -40.68 -7.61 -27.24
C LEU A 115 -39.42 -6.83 -27.61
N ARG A 116 -39.23 -5.70 -26.92
CA ARG A 116 -38.01 -4.92 -26.99
C ARG A 116 -36.91 -5.53 -26.11
N TYR A 117 -35.69 -5.20 -26.47
CA TYR A 117 -34.46 -5.68 -25.82
C TYR A 117 -34.32 -5.10 -24.40
N GLU A 118 -34.00 -5.97 -23.44
CA GLU A 118 -33.78 -5.72 -22.01
C GLU A 118 -34.93 -5.06 -21.24
N GLU A 119 -36.09 -4.91 -21.88
CA GLU A 119 -37.28 -4.40 -21.22
C GLU A 119 -38.01 -5.55 -20.49
N PRO A 120 -38.40 -5.36 -19.22
CA PRO A 120 -39.13 -6.39 -18.48
C PRO A 120 -40.62 -6.36 -18.83
N TYR A 121 -41.14 -7.47 -19.36
CA TYR A 121 -42.56 -7.65 -19.64
C TYR A 121 -43.22 -8.56 -18.63
N VAL A 122 -44.48 -8.30 -18.32
CA VAL A 122 -45.27 -9.04 -17.35
C VAL A 122 -46.50 -9.61 -18.04
N SER A 123 -46.73 -10.91 -17.87
CA SER A 123 -47.94 -11.56 -18.39
C SER A 123 -49.21 -11.09 -17.68
N ARG A 124 -50.35 -11.20 -18.35
CA ARG A 124 -51.67 -10.90 -17.80
C ARG A 124 -51.95 -11.64 -16.49
N ALA A 125 -51.53 -12.89 -16.39
CA ALA A 125 -51.71 -13.71 -15.18
C ALA A 125 -51.00 -13.07 -13.97
N LEU A 126 -49.75 -12.65 -14.15
CA LEU A 126 -48.97 -12.00 -13.09
C LEU A 126 -49.51 -10.59 -12.78
N LYS A 127 -49.87 -9.80 -13.80
CA LYS A 127 -50.45 -8.47 -13.60
C LYS A 127 -51.74 -8.50 -12.76
N LEU A 128 -52.63 -9.48 -13.00
CA LEU A 128 -53.89 -9.58 -12.26
C LEU A 128 -53.71 -9.88 -10.78
N GLN A 129 -52.63 -10.58 -10.41
CA GLN A 129 -52.30 -10.93 -9.03
C GLN A 129 -51.27 -9.98 -8.40
N TRP A 130 -50.90 -8.93 -9.12
CA TRP A 130 -49.76 -8.08 -8.78
C TRP A 130 -49.89 -7.39 -7.42
N GLU A 131 -51.04 -6.79 -7.13
CA GLU A 131 -51.27 -6.09 -5.86
C GLU A 131 -51.23 -7.02 -4.65
N GLN A 132 -51.62 -8.28 -4.81
CA GLN A 132 -51.57 -9.28 -3.74
C GLN A 132 -50.14 -9.74 -3.47
N LEU A 133 -49.34 -9.92 -4.54
CA LEU A 133 -47.95 -10.35 -4.45
C LEU A 133 -47.01 -9.20 -4.01
N LYS A 134 -47.39 -7.94 -4.22
CA LYS A 134 -46.63 -6.74 -3.81
C LYS A 134 -46.71 -6.45 -2.31
N LEU A 135 -47.74 -6.91 -1.60
CA LEU A 135 -47.91 -6.64 -0.16
C LEU A 135 -46.83 -7.29 0.73
N VAL A 136 -46.06 -8.23 0.18
CA VAL A 136 -44.99 -8.95 0.90
C VAL A 136 -43.67 -8.15 0.92
N GLU A 137 -43.40 -7.31 -0.09
CA GLU A 137 -42.16 -6.49 -0.18
C GLU A 137 -42.41 -5.14 -0.87
N LYS A 138 -41.81 -4.05 -0.36
CA LYS A 138 -41.96 -2.69 -0.92
C LYS A 138 -41.27 -2.57 -2.30
N MET A 139 -42.04 -2.78 -3.36
CA MET A 139 -41.63 -2.51 -4.75
C MET A 139 -41.48 -0.99 -5.02
N PRO A 140 -40.50 -0.57 -5.85
CA PRO A 140 -40.44 0.79 -6.39
C PRO A 140 -41.73 1.20 -7.11
N ALA A 141 -41.97 2.51 -7.25
CA ALA A 141 -43.10 3.02 -8.03
C ALA A 141 -43.01 2.52 -9.49
N HIS A 142 -44.12 2.04 -10.03
CA HIS A 142 -44.15 1.40 -11.35
C HIS A 142 -45.47 1.59 -12.07
N GLN A 143 -45.43 1.40 -13.39
CA GLN A 143 -46.58 1.46 -14.28
C GLN A 143 -46.56 0.27 -15.26
N PHE A 144 -47.75 -0.14 -15.70
CA PHE A 144 -47.93 -1.17 -16.72
C PHE A 144 -48.49 -0.55 -17.99
N GLU A 145 -47.79 -0.74 -19.10
CA GLU A 145 -48.26 -0.37 -20.44
C GLU A 145 -48.67 -1.63 -21.21
N ASP A 146 -49.88 -1.68 -21.73
CA ASP A 146 -50.37 -2.84 -22.51
C ASP A 146 -49.71 -2.84 -23.89
N VAL A 147 -49.03 -3.94 -24.22
CA VAL A 147 -48.34 -4.11 -25.52
C VAL A 147 -49.01 -5.15 -26.41
N GLY A 148 -50.19 -5.66 -26.01
CA GLY A 148 -50.95 -6.68 -26.73
C GLY A 148 -50.56 -8.11 -26.36
N MET A 149 -51.30 -9.08 -26.90
CA MET A 149 -51.10 -10.53 -26.66
C MET A 149 -51.10 -10.95 -25.18
N GLY A 150 -51.68 -10.13 -24.30
CA GLY A 150 -51.70 -10.39 -22.85
C GLY A 150 -50.37 -10.11 -22.15
N LEU A 151 -49.50 -9.29 -22.74
CA LEU A 151 -48.25 -8.83 -22.15
C LEU A 151 -48.32 -7.33 -21.82
N TYR A 152 -47.65 -6.97 -20.73
CA TYR A 152 -47.59 -5.60 -20.23
C TYR A 152 -46.14 -5.21 -19.98
N LEU A 153 -45.67 -4.12 -20.59
CA LEU A 153 -44.36 -3.55 -20.28
C LEU A 153 -44.39 -2.98 -18.86
N LEU A 154 -43.45 -3.41 -18.02
CA LEU A 154 -43.26 -2.88 -16.67
C LEU A 154 -42.28 -1.71 -16.70
N LYS A 155 -42.78 -0.49 -16.48
CA LYS A 155 -41.95 0.71 -16.30
C LYS A 155 -41.72 0.95 -14.82
N LEU A 156 -40.47 0.87 -14.38
CA LEU A 156 -40.04 1.25 -13.03
C LEU A 156 -39.62 2.72 -13.04
N ALA A 157 -40.13 3.52 -12.10
CA ALA A 157 -39.86 4.96 -12.03
C ALA A 157 -38.41 5.28 -11.62
N ASP A 158 -37.73 4.33 -10.96
CA ASP A 158 -36.33 4.46 -10.55
C ASP A 158 -35.62 3.10 -10.65
N LEU A 159 -34.93 2.87 -11.77
CA LEU A 159 -34.08 1.69 -11.98
C LEU A 159 -32.78 1.75 -11.16
N GLY A 160 -32.39 2.93 -10.66
CA GLY A 160 -31.25 3.11 -9.77
C GLY A 160 -31.49 2.47 -8.41
N ALA A 161 -32.74 2.50 -7.91
CA ALA A 161 -33.14 1.84 -6.67
C ALA A 161 -33.06 0.29 -6.72
N VAL A 162 -33.00 -0.32 -7.91
CA VAL A 162 -32.85 -1.77 -8.11
C VAL A 162 -31.36 -2.19 -8.17
N ARG A 163 -30.44 -1.23 -8.29
CA ARG A 163 -28.99 -1.48 -8.16
C ARG A 163 -28.60 -1.39 -6.69
N SER A 164 -28.75 -2.46 -5.91
CA SER A 164 -28.07 -2.53 -4.61
C SER A 164 -27.21 -3.79 -4.53
N ILE A 165 -25.96 -3.69 -4.98
CA ILE A 165 -24.92 -4.54 -4.38
C ILE A 165 -24.88 -4.11 -2.91
N LYS A 166 -25.54 -4.87 -2.04
CA LYS A 166 -25.48 -4.61 -0.60
C LYS A 166 -24.15 -5.13 -0.10
N LEU A 167 -23.12 -4.27 -0.14
CA LEU A 167 -21.82 -4.55 0.45
C LEU A 167 -21.95 -4.82 1.96
N PHE A 168 -22.92 -4.19 2.65
CA PHE A 168 -23.19 -4.45 4.07
C PHE A 168 -24.68 -4.62 4.39
N PRO A 169 -25.27 -5.81 4.13
CA PRO A 169 -26.68 -6.09 4.41
C PRO A 169 -27.15 -5.85 5.86
N PRO A 170 -26.35 -6.15 6.93
CA PRO A 170 -26.85 -6.08 8.30
C PRO A 170 -26.85 -4.68 8.91
N ARG A 171 -26.59 -3.61 8.12
CA ARG A 171 -26.50 -2.21 8.57
C ARG A 171 -27.69 -1.74 9.41
N THR A 172 -28.89 -2.26 9.15
CA THR A 172 -30.14 -1.82 9.80
C THR A 172 -30.47 -2.55 11.11
N LEU A 173 -29.74 -3.61 11.49
CA LEU A 173 -29.99 -4.36 12.72
C LEU A 173 -30.09 -3.50 14.00
N PRO A 174 -29.25 -2.45 14.19
CA PRO A 174 -29.35 -1.57 15.37
C PRO A 174 -30.67 -0.76 15.44
N LEU A 175 -31.40 -0.66 14.33
CA LEU A 175 -32.67 0.07 14.21
C LEU A 175 -33.91 -0.84 14.33
N SER A 176 -33.73 -2.10 14.73
CA SER A 176 -34.82 -3.09 14.84
C SER A 176 -35.72 -2.93 16.08
N GLY A 177 -35.38 -2.03 16.99
CA GLY A 177 -36.15 -1.78 18.21
C GLY A 177 -37.35 -0.84 17.99
N LYS A 178 -38.07 -0.56 19.08
CA LYS A 178 -39.30 0.26 19.07
C LYS A 178 -39.13 1.62 19.77
N LEU A 179 -37.99 1.86 20.41
CA LEU A 179 -37.73 3.12 21.10
C LEU A 179 -37.17 4.15 20.12
N PRO A 180 -37.27 5.45 20.45
CA PRO A 180 -36.53 6.49 19.73
C PRO A 180 -35.02 6.19 19.69
N PRO A 181 -34.28 6.67 18.68
CA PRO A 181 -32.84 6.46 18.61
C PRO A 181 -32.13 7.01 19.85
N CYS A 182 -31.32 6.16 20.48
CA CYS A 182 -30.54 6.53 21.65
C CYS A 182 -29.56 7.67 21.34
N PHE A 183 -29.54 8.71 22.17
CA PHE A 183 -28.63 9.83 22.01
C PHE A 183 -27.15 9.39 21.99
N TYR A 184 -26.76 8.39 22.77
CA TYR A 184 -25.35 7.98 22.86
C TYR A 184 -24.85 7.14 21.67
N CYS A 185 -25.67 6.23 21.15
CA CYS A 185 -25.21 5.24 20.16
C CYS A 185 -26.07 5.17 18.90
N GLY A 186 -27.31 5.65 18.93
CA GLY A 186 -28.26 5.60 17.81
C GLY A 186 -29.10 4.32 17.73
N MET A 187 -28.92 3.34 18.62
CA MET A 187 -29.77 2.15 18.67
C MET A 187 -31.19 2.50 19.12
N THR A 188 -32.16 1.69 18.69
CA THR A 188 -33.59 1.83 19.04
C THR A 188 -34.06 0.77 20.06
N THR A 189 -33.13 0.01 20.64
CA THR A 189 -33.41 -1.12 21.53
C THR A 189 -33.36 -0.76 23.02
N HIS A 190 -32.80 0.38 23.39
CA HIS A 190 -32.63 0.82 24.78
C HIS A 190 -32.80 2.34 24.93
N ARG A 191 -33.05 2.80 26.16
CA ARG A 191 -33.04 4.23 26.54
C ARG A 191 -31.61 4.68 26.84
N PRO A 192 -31.27 5.98 26.76
CA PRO A 192 -29.92 6.47 27.06
C PRO A 192 -29.36 6.01 28.42
N ALA A 193 -30.21 5.90 29.44
CA ALA A 193 -29.84 5.42 30.78
C ALA A 193 -29.24 4.01 30.78
N ASP A 194 -29.77 3.14 29.91
CA ASP A 194 -29.42 1.72 29.77
C ASP A 194 -28.42 1.48 28.63
N CYS A 195 -27.79 2.52 28.09
CA CYS A 195 -26.90 2.37 26.94
C CYS A 195 -25.62 1.59 27.31
N PRO A 196 -25.31 0.47 26.62
CA PRO A 196 -24.13 -0.33 26.92
C PRO A 196 -22.80 0.45 26.73
N SER A 197 -22.81 1.48 25.89
CA SER A 197 -21.63 2.32 25.64
C SER A 197 -21.14 3.07 26.88
N LYS A 198 -21.98 3.22 27.92
CA LYS A 198 -21.60 3.86 29.19
C LYS A 198 -20.44 3.12 29.85
N MET A 199 -20.33 1.81 29.67
CA MET A 199 -19.28 0.98 30.28
C MET A 199 -17.97 0.95 29.48
N LEU A 200 -17.95 1.59 28.30
CA LEU A 200 -16.75 1.68 27.48
C LEU A 200 -15.86 2.84 27.91
N THR A 201 -14.57 2.72 27.63
CA THR A 201 -13.57 3.79 27.80
C THR A 201 -12.97 4.18 26.44
N MET A 202 -12.16 5.23 26.40
CA MET A 202 -11.41 5.56 25.19
C MET A 202 -10.30 4.56 24.87
N ALA A 203 -9.88 3.71 25.81
CA ALA A 203 -8.90 2.63 25.60
C ALA A 203 -9.52 1.38 24.97
N THR A 204 -10.85 1.27 24.96
CA THR A 204 -11.61 0.12 24.45
C THR A 204 -12.33 0.50 23.16
N GLN A 205 -11.55 0.80 22.11
CA GLN A 205 -12.08 1.07 20.75
C GLN A 205 -12.05 -0.20 19.90
N GLY A 206 -13.06 -0.39 19.06
CA GLY A 206 -13.21 -1.48 18.11
C GLY A 206 -12.84 -1.12 16.67
N ILE A 207 -13.16 0.09 16.18
CA ILE A 207 -12.93 0.48 14.76
C ILE A 207 -11.48 0.25 14.31
N PRO A 208 -10.44 0.63 15.09
CA PRO A 208 -9.05 0.40 14.70
C PRO A 208 -8.69 -1.08 14.51
N HIS A 209 -9.43 -2.00 15.11
CA HIS A 209 -9.21 -3.45 14.98
C HIS A 209 -10.04 -4.05 13.84
N VAL A 210 -11.29 -3.61 13.69
CA VAL A 210 -12.24 -4.12 12.68
C VAL A 210 -11.78 -3.82 11.26
N GLY A 211 -11.04 -2.72 11.03
CA GLY A 211 -10.53 -2.38 9.69
C GLY A 211 -9.57 -3.40 9.08
N TYR A 212 -9.01 -4.32 9.89
CA TYR A 212 -8.16 -5.43 9.45
C TYR A 212 -8.94 -6.72 9.12
N LEU A 213 -10.28 -6.66 9.11
CA LEU A 213 -11.13 -7.77 8.71
C LEU A 213 -11.69 -7.53 7.30
N PRO A 214 -11.87 -8.59 6.48
CA PRO A 214 -12.62 -8.50 5.23
C PRO A 214 -14.04 -7.98 5.46
N VAL A 215 -14.59 -7.22 4.51
CA VAL A 215 -15.92 -6.60 4.66
C VAL A 215 -17.01 -7.64 4.91
N GLU A 216 -16.93 -8.79 4.25
CA GLU A 216 -17.85 -9.92 4.41
C GLU A 216 -17.77 -10.48 5.84
N THR A 217 -16.56 -10.60 6.38
CA THR A 217 -16.32 -11.06 7.75
C THR A 217 -16.86 -10.07 8.77
N ILE A 218 -16.72 -8.76 8.52
CA ILE A 218 -17.33 -7.72 9.36
C ILE A 218 -18.85 -7.88 9.33
N GLY A 219 -19.46 -8.07 8.16
CA GLY A 219 -20.91 -8.27 8.01
C GLY A 219 -21.43 -9.46 8.80
N ASP A 220 -20.78 -10.62 8.66
CA ASP A 220 -21.15 -11.84 9.37
C ASP A 220 -21.04 -11.70 10.89
N LEU A 221 -19.93 -11.12 11.37
CA LEU A 221 -19.71 -10.88 12.79
C LEU A 221 -20.69 -9.85 13.34
N PHE A 222 -21.01 -8.81 12.57
CA PHE A 222 -21.99 -7.80 12.96
C PHE A 222 -23.37 -8.41 13.13
N ALA A 223 -23.82 -9.21 12.16
CA ALA A 223 -25.10 -9.93 12.26
C ALA A 223 -25.13 -10.86 13.50
N LYS A 224 -24.06 -11.61 13.74
CA LYS A 224 -23.93 -12.48 14.93
C LYS A 224 -23.91 -11.69 16.24
N ALA A 225 -23.28 -10.52 16.25
CA ALA A 225 -23.16 -9.67 17.44
C ALA A 225 -24.54 -9.15 17.86
N PHE A 226 -25.32 -8.62 16.91
CA PHE A 226 -26.67 -8.14 17.19
C PHE A 226 -27.67 -9.27 17.47
N ALA A 227 -27.48 -10.46 16.90
CA ALA A 227 -28.25 -11.65 17.30
C ALA A 227 -27.95 -12.08 18.76
N SER A 228 -26.75 -11.76 19.27
CA SER A 228 -26.30 -12.11 20.62
C SER A 228 -26.22 -10.90 21.56
N GLN A 229 -26.96 -9.82 21.26
CA GLN A 229 -26.80 -8.51 21.88
C GLN A 229 -26.81 -8.56 23.41
N ILE A 230 -27.83 -9.20 24.01
CA ILE A 230 -27.99 -9.31 25.47
C ILE A 230 -26.76 -9.92 26.14
N LYS A 231 -26.16 -10.94 25.52
CA LYS A 231 -24.96 -11.61 26.05
C LYS A 231 -23.77 -10.67 26.02
N LEU A 232 -23.60 -9.90 24.94
CA LEU A 232 -22.50 -8.96 24.79
C LEU A 232 -22.65 -7.76 25.73
N ASP A 233 -23.87 -7.26 25.92
CA ASP A 233 -24.18 -6.18 26.87
C ASP A 233 -23.77 -6.57 28.29
N ASN A 234 -24.13 -7.79 28.73
CA ASN A 234 -23.70 -8.30 30.04
C ASN A 234 -22.17 -8.37 30.18
N ILE A 235 -21.43 -8.64 29.09
CA ILE A 235 -19.97 -8.62 29.12
C ILE A 235 -19.46 -7.18 29.30
N LEU A 236 -20.07 -6.20 28.63
CA LEU A 236 -19.71 -4.79 28.78
C LEU A 236 -19.91 -4.29 30.21
N GLU A 237 -21.00 -4.71 30.87
CA GLU A 237 -21.30 -4.36 32.27
C GLU A 237 -20.24 -4.86 33.26
N THR A 238 -19.61 -6.02 33.00
CA THR A 238 -18.52 -6.53 33.84
C THR A 238 -17.21 -5.76 33.73
N GLY A 239 -17.12 -4.83 32.78
CA GLY A 239 -15.93 -4.06 32.46
C GLY A 239 -15.03 -4.77 31.46
N LEU A 240 -14.59 -4.02 30.45
CA LEU A 240 -13.69 -4.52 29.41
C LEU A 240 -12.27 -4.00 29.55
N THR A 241 -11.33 -4.89 29.29
CA THR A 241 -9.92 -4.55 29.05
C THR A 241 -9.65 -4.50 27.54
N SER A 242 -8.70 -3.67 27.11
CA SER A 242 -8.24 -3.64 25.71
C SER A 242 -7.73 -5.00 25.23
N PHE A 243 -7.23 -5.85 26.15
CA PHE A 243 -6.78 -7.20 25.83
C PHE A 243 -7.92 -8.13 25.41
N GLN A 244 -9.05 -8.09 26.12
CA GLN A 244 -10.24 -8.90 25.78
C GLN A 244 -10.79 -8.54 24.40
N ILE A 245 -10.81 -7.25 24.05
CA ILE A 245 -11.22 -6.79 22.71
C ILE A 245 -10.29 -7.38 21.65
N ARG A 246 -8.96 -7.31 21.83
CA ARG A 246 -8.01 -7.85 20.84
C ARG A 246 -8.15 -9.35 20.59
N GLN A 247 -8.63 -10.13 21.57
CA GLN A 247 -8.77 -11.57 21.43
C GLN A 247 -10.10 -12.04 20.83
N GLN A 248 -11.17 -11.24 20.94
CA GLN A 248 -12.53 -11.67 20.57
C GLN A 248 -13.07 -10.85 19.41
N LEU A 249 -13.02 -11.40 18.18
CA LEU A 249 -13.48 -10.72 16.96
C LEU A 249 -14.93 -10.23 17.05
N LEU A 250 -15.83 -11.05 17.64
CA LEU A 250 -17.22 -10.67 17.83
C LEU A 250 -17.37 -9.41 18.70
N LEU A 251 -16.54 -9.32 19.75
CA LEU A 251 -16.52 -8.16 20.64
C LEU A 251 -15.92 -6.93 19.95
N GLN A 252 -14.91 -7.10 19.10
CA GLN A 252 -14.33 -6.00 18.31
C GLN A 252 -15.40 -5.33 17.44
N VAL A 253 -16.16 -6.13 16.70
CA VAL A 253 -17.22 -5.63 15.80
C VAL A 253 -18.36 -4.99 16.59
N TYR A 254 -18.74 -5.58 17.73
CA TYR A 254 -19.77 -5.01 18.59
C TYR A 254 -19.35 -3.67 19.21
N VAL A 255 -18.12 -3.59 19.72
CA VAL A 255 -17.57 -2.34 20.28
C VAL A 255 -17.36 -1.28 19.20
N ALA A 256 -16.95 -1.67 17.99
CA ALA A 256 -16.77 -0.76 16.87
C ALA A 256 -18.07 -0.01 16.49
N TYR A 257 -19.24 -0.64 16.64
CA TYR A 257 -20.51 0.05 16.45
C TYR A 257 -20.67 1.24 17.40
N PHE A 258 -20.27 1.10 18.67
CA PHE A 258 -20.33 2.21 19.62
C PHE A 258 -19.30 3.31 19.32
N ASP A 259 -18.24 3.01 18.56
CA ASP A 259 -17.27 4.02 18.16
C ASP A 259 -17.81 5.02 17.13
N LEU A 260 -18.83 4.63 16.34
CA LEU A 260 -19.49 5.49 15.34
C LEU A 260 -19.97 6.81 15.95
N ASN A 261 -20.48 6.74 17.18
CA ASN A 261 -21.09 7.86 17.89
C ASN A 261 -20.34 8.18 19.20
N ARG A 262 -19.06 7.79 19.30
CA ARG A 262 -18.28 7.92 20.55
C ARG A 262 -18.23 9.33 21.11
N ILE A 263 -18.22 10.35 20.24
CA ILE A 263 -18.17 11.75 20.64
C ILE A 263 -19.36 12.16 21.50
N PHE A 264 -20.50 11.46 21.38
CA PHE A 264 -21.72 11.78 22.12
C PHE A 264 -21.79 11.05 23.46
N GLN A 265 -20.83 10.17 23.77
CA GLN A 265 -20.90 9.25 24.91
C GLN A 265 -20.16 9.80 26.14
N PRO A 266 -20.51 9.36 27.37
CA PRO A 266 -19.82 9.79 28.59
C PRO A 266 -18.30 9.55 28.57
N ARG A 267 -17.84 8.48 27.89
CA ARG A 267 -16.40 8.20 27.72
C ARG A 267 -15.63 9.31 27.02
N PHE A 268 -16.27 10.01 26.07
CA PHE A 268 -15.64 11.11 25.37
C PHE A 268 -15.67 12.40 26.19
N LEU A 269 -16.75 12.67 26.94
CA LEU A 269 -16.78 13.77 27.91
C LEU A 269 -15.62 13.65 28.91
N TRP A 270 -15.44 12.46 29.46
CA TRP A 270 -14.36 12.16 30.39
C TRP A 270 -12.98 12.42 29.75
N ASN A 271 -12.77 11.94 28.53
CA ASN A 271 -11.50 12.16 27.84
C ASN A 271 -11.27 13.64 27.48
N ASN A 272 -12.30 14.34 27.00
CA ASN A 272 -12.22 15.78 26.69
C ASN A 272 -11.83 16.61 27.92
N ALA A 273 -12.35 16.23 29.09
CA ALA A 273 -12.03 16.87 30.36
C ALA A 273 -10.57 16.62 30.77
N PHE A 274 -10.11 15.36 30.82
CA PHE A 274 -8.83 15.01 31.46
C PHE A 274 -7.65 14.82 30.50
N SER A 275 -7.89 14.92 29.19
CA SER A 275 -6.82 14.85 28.19
C SER A 275 -6.00 16.13 28.15
N GLY A 276 -4.67 15.96 28.05
CA GLY A 276 -3.73 17.05 27.79
C GLY A 276 -3.78 17.59 26.35
N TYR A 277 -4.51 16.95 25.45
CA TYR A 277 -4.64 17.42 24.08
C TYR A 277 -5.50 18.69 24.00
N SER A 278 -4.98 19.66 23.24
CA SER A 278 -5.66 20.92 22.92
C SER A 278 -6.39 20.87 21.57
N LYS A 279 -5.93 20.04 20.63
CA LYS A 279 -6.49 19.90 19.28
C LYS A 279 -7.58 18.83 19.24
N TRP A 280 -8.66 19.10 18.49
CA TRP A 280 -9.81 18.20 18.37
C TRP A 280 -9.43 16.79 17.89
N LYS A 281 -8.70 16.70 16.78
CA LYS A 281 -8.29 15.43 16.15
C LYS A 281 -7.50 14.48 17.06
N ASP A 282 -6.80 15.01 18.06
CA ASP A 282 -5.97 14.21 18.96
C ASP A 282 -6.79 13.64 20.14
N LEU A 283 -8.00 14.14 20.39
CA LEU A 283 -8.89 13.67 21.47
C LEU A 283 -9.47 12.28 21.23
N LEU A 284 -9.31 11.71 20.04
CA LEU A 284 -9.75 10.35 19.72
C LEU A 284 -8.69 9.30 20.07
N LYS A 285 -7.45 9.73 20.39
CA LYS A 285 -6.35 8.84 20.72
C LYS A 285 -6.50 8.27 22.14
N PRO A 286 -6.29 6.95 22.34
CA PRO A 286 -6.25 6.35 23.66
C PRO A 286 -4.92 6.69 24.34
N GLU A 287 -4.88 7.69 25.23
CA GLU A 287 -3.68 8.03 26.02
C GLU A 287 -4.00 8.15 27.52
N THR A 288 -2.96 8.06 28.35
CA THR A 288 -3.02 8.30 29.78
C THR A 288 -3.41 9.75 30.07
N VAL A 289 -4.68 9.94 30.43
CA VAL A 289 -5.18 11.19 30.97
C VAL A 289 -4.56 11.51 32.33
N THR A 290 -4.61 12.78 32.71
CA THR A 290 -4.23 13.23 34.05
C THR A 290 -5.48 13.72 34.77
N VAL A 291 -5.92 12.96 35.79
CA VAL A 291 -7.08 13.35 36.61
C VAL A 291 -6.63 14.41 37.61
N ASP A 292 -6.94 15.67 37.30
CA ASP A 292 -6.62 16.84 38.11
C ASP A 292 -7.82 17.36 38.93
N SER A 293 -9.04 16.88 38.64
CA SER A 293 -10.26 17.15 39.41
C SER A 293 -10.94 15.86 39.86
N HIS A 294 -10.80 15.55 41.16
CA HIS A 294 -11.39 14.35 41.75
C HIS A 294 -12.94 14.42 41.79
N SER A 295 -13.51 15.61 42.03
CA SER A 295 -14.98 15.80 42.07
C SER A 295 -15.61 15.50 40.71
N LEU A 296 -15.07 16.08 39.63
CA LEU A 296 -15.54 15.82 38.28
C LEU A 296 -15.39 14.34 37.89
N HIS A 297 -14.27 13.72 38.25
CA HIS A 297 -14.01 12.32 37.97
C HIS A 297 -15.04 11.41 38.63
N LEU A 298 -15.28 11.60 39.94
CA LEU A 298 -16.30 10.86 40.69
C LEU A 298 -17.72 11.13 40.14
N ALA A 299 -18.04 12.37 39.78
CA ALA A 299 -19.33 12.71 39.21
C ALA A 299 -19.61 11.94 37.90
N LEU A 300 -18.61 11.86 37.02
CA LEU A 300 -18.69 11.11 35.77
C LEU A 300 -18.80 9.61 35.99
N ASP A 301 -18.14 9.07 37.02
CA ASP A 301 -18.31 7.66 37.42
C ASP A 301 -19.71 7.40 37.99
N CYS A 302 -20.24 8.29 38.83
CA CYS A 302 -21.61 8.20 39.34
C CYS A 302 -22.62 8.25 38.19
N LEU A 303 -22.46 9.16 37.21
CA LEU A 303 -23.27 9.20 35.99
C LEU A 303 -23.19 7.87 35.21
N ARG A 304 -21.98 7.35 35.03
CA ARG A 304 -21.73 6.08 34.33
C ARG A 304 -22.52 4.92 34.93
N VAL A 305 -22.62 4.83 36.26
CA VAL A 305 -23.35 3.76 36.96
C VAL A 305 -24.80 4.11 37.31
N GLY A 306 -25.31 5.26 36.86
CA GLY A 306 -26.72 5.67 37.08
C GLY A 306 -27.02 6.23 38.47
N GLN A 307 -26.01 6.63 39.24
CA GLN A 307 -26.18 7.31 40.54
C GLN A 307 -26.43 8.82 40.36
N TYR A 308 -27.55 9.16 39.74
CA TYR A 308 -27.85 10.53 39.31
C TYR A 308 -27.85 11.57 40.42
N GLY A 309 -28.37 11.24 41.61
CA GLY A 309 -28.42 12.18 42.73
C GLY A 309 -27.02 12.61 43.19
N GLN A 310 -26.12 11.64 43.38
CA GLN A 310 -24.73 11.92 43.76
C GLN A 310 -23.96 12.62 42.62
N ALA A 311 -24.20 12.21 41.38
CA ALA A 311 -23.57 12.85 40.22
C ALA A 311 -23.96 14.34 40.11
N GLU A 312 -25.24 14.67 40.29
CA GLU A 312 -25.73 16.05 40.24
C GLU A 312 -25.09 16.92 41.33
N GLU A 313 -25.02 16.44 42.57
CA GLU A 313 -24.36 17.14 43.67
C GLU A 313 -22.89 17.46 43.34
N LEU A 314 -22.13 16.45 42.90
CA LEU A 314 -20.71 16.60 42.55
C LEU A 314 -20.47 17.52 41.34
N PHE A 315 -21.37 17.53 40.35
CA PHE A 315 -21.29 18.46 39.21
C PHE A 315 -21.61 19.91 39.63
N VAL A 316 -22.59 20.10 40.52
CA VAL A 316 -22.91 21.43 41.07
C VAL A 316 -21.73 21.96 41.88
N ASP A 317 -21.11 21.12 42.70
CA ASP A 317 -19.92 21.48 43.49
C ASP A 317 -18.73 21.82 42.59
N GLU A 318 -18.47 21.02 41.56
CA GLU A 318 -17.40 21.31 40.59
C GLU A 318 -17.64 22.63 39.85
N SER A 319 -18.89 22.93 39.50
CA SER A 319 -19.28 24.17 38.83
C SER A 319 -19.07 25.42 39.69
N ARG A 320 -19.15 25.29 41.01
CA ARG A 320 -18.97 26.40 41.98
C ARG A 320 -17.52 26.58 42.41
N ARG A 321 -16.64 25.60 42.14
CA ARG A 321 -15.26 25.60 42.63
C ARG A 321 -14.40 26.64 41.88
N PRO A 322 -13.53 27.40 42.58
CA PRO A 322 -12.52 28.21 41.92
C PRO A 322 -11.58 27.34 41.07
N LYS A 323 -11.44 27.65 39.78
CA LYS A 323 -10.75 26.82 38.76
C LYS A 323 -11.38 25.44 38.53
N GLY A 324 -12.64 25.26 38.91
CA GLY A 324 -13.42 24.08 38.57
C GLY A 324 -13.68 23.99 37.07
N ARG A 325 -13.94 22.78 36.59
CA ARG A 325 -14.23 22.50 35.18
C ARG A 325 -15.72 22.66 34.89
N GLN A 326 -16.21 23.90 35.02
CA GLN A 326 -17.63 24.23 34.94
C GLN A 326 -18.27 23.83 33.60
N PHE A 327 -17.56 23.98 32.47
CA PHE A 327 -18.04 23.55 31.16
C PHE A 327 -18.37 22.04 31.14
N HIS A 328 -17.41 21.19 31.54
CA HIS A 328 -17.58 19.73 31.58
C HIS A 328 -18.65 19.30 32.58
N ALA A 329 -18.71 19.93 33.75
CA ALA A 329 -19.74 19.66 34.75
C ALA A 329 -21.14 20.00 34.22
N THR A 330 -21.29 21.11 33.48
CA THR A 330 -22.56 21.49 32.87
C THR A 330 -23.03 20.48 31.82
N ILE A 331 -22.11 19.93 31.00
CA ILE A 331 -22.44 18.84 30.06
C ILE A 331 -22.83 17.57 30.84
N GLY A 332 -22.15 17.26 31.94
CA GLY A 332 -22.51 16.15 32.82
C GLY A 332 -23.96 16.22 33.32
N ARG A 333 -24.42 17.43 33.70
CA ARG A 333 -25.81 17.68 34.08
C ARG A 333 -26.78 17.56 32.92
N ALA A 334 -26.37 17.96 31.70
CA ALA A 334 -27.15 17.70 30.49
C ALA A 334 -27.35 16.20 30.23
N PHE A 335 -26.32 15.37 30.47
CA PHE A 335 -26.41 13.91 30.37
C PHE A 335 -27.29 13.29 31.48
N ILE A 336 -27.28 13.83 32.70
CA ILE A 336 -28.24 13.43 33.74
C ILE A 336 -29.67 13.73 33.28
N ALA A 337 -29.92 14.94 32.75
CA ALA A 337 -31.23 15.34 32.25
C ALA A 337 -31.69 14.43 31.09
N LEU A 338 -30.78 14.11 30.16
CA LEU A 338 -31.01 13.15 29.07
C LEU A 338 -31.44 11.77 29.59
N GLU A 339 -30.68 11.20 30.52
CA GLU A 339 -30.95 9.85 31.05
C GLU A 339 -32.22 9.79 31.91
N LEU A 340 -32.66 10.93 32.44
CA LEU A 340 -33.93 11.09 33.16
C LEU A 340 -35.08 11.58 32.27
N GLU A 341 -34.89 11.59 30.94
CA GLU A 341 -35.91 11.95 29.94
C GLU A 341 -36.46 13.38 30.10
N ARG A 342 -35.61 14.30 30.59
CA ARG A 342 -35.92 15.73 30.75
C ARG A 342 -35.33 16.54 29.61
N GLU A 343 -35.94 16.43 28.43
CA GLU A 343 -35.43 17.02 27.19
C GLU A 343 -35.27 18.54 27.27
N SER A 344 -36.20 19.24 27.94
CA SER A 344 -36.12 20.70 28.15
C SER A 344 -34.89 21.11 28.97
N ASP A 345 -34.62 20.37 30.04
CA ASP A 345 -33.50 20.64 30.94
C ASP A 345 -32.18 20.33 30.23
N MET A 346 -32.13 19.24 29.46
CA MET A 346 -30.99 18.89 28.62
C MET A 346 -30.65 20.03 27.65
N GLY A 347 -31.64 20.51 26.90
CA GLY A 347 -31.44 21.63 25.97
C GLY A 347 -30.92 22.88 26.68
N HIS A 348 -31.50 23.24 27.82
CA HIS A 348 -31.06 24.37 28.63
C HIS A 348 -29.61 24.25 29.12
N PHE A 349 -29.21 23.06 29.60
CA PHE A 349 -27.83 22.83 30.03
C PHE A 349 -26.84 22.84 28.86
N LEU A 350 -27.20 22.31 27.69
CA LEU A 350 -26.33 22.38 26.51
C LEU A 350 -26.15 23.81 26.01
N GLU A 351 -27.23 24.61 25.94
CA GLU A 351 -27.13 26.03 25.58
C GLU A 351 -26.31 26.83 26.62
N SER A 352 -26.45 26.51 27.90
CA SER A 352 -25.63 27.08 28.97
C SER A 352 -24.15 26.70 28.84
N ALA A 353 -23.84 25.44 28.51
CA ALA A 353 -22.47 24.99 28.25
C ALA A 353 -21.87 25.67 27.02
N ALA A 354 -22.67 25.98 26.00
CA ALA A 354 -22.20 26.70 24.81
C ALA A 354 -21.74 28.13 25.15
N ALA A 355 -22.40 28.79 26.09
CA ALA A 355 -21.99 30.10 26.60
C ALA A 355 -20.69 30.04 27.44
N LEU A 356 -20.37 28.88 28.02
CA LEU A 356 -19.16 28.67 28.83
C LEU A 356 -17.94 28.22 28.00
N ALA A 357 -18.15 27.71 26.78
CA ALA A 357 -17.11 27.12 25.96
C ALA A 357 -16.02 28.13 25.60
N GLY A 358 -14.79 27.92 26.08
CA GLY A 358 -13.65 28.81 25.83
C GLY A 358 -12.75 28.30 24.69
N PRO A 359 -11.94 27.26 24.95
CA PRO A 359 -11.08 26.60 23.97
C PRO A 359 -11.83 26.07 22.74
N GLU A 360 -11.11 25.96 21.62
CA GLU A 360 -11.61 25.42 20.35
C GLU A 360 -12.26 24.05 20.52
N LYS A 361 -11.58 23.12 21.22
CA LYS A 361 -12.10 21.78 21.49
C LYS A 361 -13.43 21.76 22.24
N GLU A 362 -13.70 22.75 23.09
CA GLU A 362 -14.95 22.84 23.84
C GLU A 362 -16.07 23.37 22.95
N LYS A 363 -15.77 24.38 22.11
CA LYS A 363 -16.70 24.94 21.12
C LYS A 363 -17.12 23.90 20.09
N ILE A 364 -16.17 23.11 19.59
CA ILE A 364 -16.45 21.99 18.67
C ILE A 364 -17.31 20.96 19.39
N TYR A 365 -16.93 20.56 20.61
CA TYR A 365 -17.65 19.52 21.34
C TYR A 365 -19.12 19.89 21.58
N ILE A 366 -19.38 21.07 22.14
CA ILE A 366 -20.74 21.46 22.49
C ILE A 366 -21.61 21.66 21.24
N SER A 367 -21.03 22.16 20.16
CA SER A 367 -21.75 22.32 18.89
C SER A 367 -22.14 20.97 18.30
N LEU A 368 -21.28 19.95 18.37
CA LEU A 368 -21.62 18.59 17.96
C LEU A 368 -22.75 18.00 18.83
N LEU A 369 -22.68 18.17 20.16
CA LEU A 369 -23.74 17.73 21.07
C LEU A 369 -25.09 18.40 20.75
N LEU A 370 -25.08 19.72 20.54
CA LEU A 370 -26.28 20.50 20.18
C LEU A 370 -26.82 20.11 18.81
N ALA A 371 -25.96 19.93 17.80
CA ALA A 371 -26.37 19.48 16.47
C ALA A 371 -27.07 18.12 16.54
N ARG A 372 -26.54 17.17 17.32
CA ARG A 372 -27.20 15.88 17.53
C ARG A 372 -28.51 16.01 18.30
N PHE A 373 -28.56 16.85 19.33
CA PHE A 373 -29.79 17.10 20.09
C PHE A 373 -30.91 17.64 19.19
N TYR A 374 -30.63 18.66 18.37
CA TYR A 374 -31.60 19.19 17.40
C TYR A 374 -31.93 18.19 16.30
N GLY A 375 -30.94 17.41 15.86
CA GLY A 375 -31.14 16.32 14.91
C GLY A 375 -32.19 15.33 15.42
N LEU A 376 -32.04 14.81 16.63
CA LEU A 376 -32.98 13.84 17.21
C LEU A 376 -34.37 14.42 17.53
N GLN A 377 -34.49 15.75 17.57
CA GLN A 377 -35.75 16.48 17.75
C GLN A 377 -36.40 16.87 16.40
N ASP A 378 -35.94 16.28 15.30
CA ASP A 378 -36.38 16.57 13.93
C ASP A 378 -36.28 18.06 13.52
N ASN A 379 -35.36 18.79 14.14
CA ASN A 379 -35.05 20.19 13.81
C ASN A 379 -33.78 20.25 12.95
N SER A 380 -33.87 19.79 11.69
CA SER A 380 -32.73 19.75 10.74
C SER A 380 -32.05 21.11 10.61
N TRP A 381 -32.83 22.20 10.48
CA TRP A 381 -32.27 23.54 10.28
C TRP A 381 -31.38 23.99 11.44
N LYS A 382 -31.84 23.82 12.69
CA LYS A 382 -31.04 24.21 13.87
C LYS A 382 -29.83 23.28 14.03
N ALA A 383 -29.95 22.01 13.65
CA ALA A 383 -28.84 21.06 13.66
C ALA A 383 -27.74 21.46 12.67
N GLU A 384 -28.10 21.73 11.42
CA GLU A 384 -27.17 22.18 10.36
C GLU A 384 -26.54 23.53 10.70
N HIS A 385 -27.33 24.50 11.13
CA HIS A 385 -26.80 25.81 11.52
C HIS A 385 -25.80 25.70 12.68
N THR A 386 -26.02 24.77 13.62
CA THR A 386 -25.07 24.53 14.71
C THR A 386 -23.77 23.92 14.19
N LEU A 387 -23.82 23.06 13.17
CA LEU A 387 -22.63 22.50 12.52
C LEU A 387 -21.82 23.55 11.76
N ASP A 388 -22.47 24.55 11.15
CA ASP A 388 -21.77 25.64 10.47
C ASP A 388 -20.84 26.39 11.44
N ASN A 389 -21.20 26.50 12.72
CA ASN A 389 -20.33 27.08 13.75
C ASN A 389 -19.06 26.25 13.97
N VAL A 390 -19.13 24.92 13.83
CA VAL A 390 -17.96 24.05 13.90
C VAL A 390 -17.07 24.25 12.68
N ILE A 391 -17.66 24.25 11.49
CA ILE A 391 -16.95 24.40 10.21
C ILE A 391 -16.27 25.79 10.13
N ALA A 392 -16.87 26.82 10.72
CA ALA A 392 -16.27 28.14 10.83
C ALA A 392 -15.03 28.18 11.75
N VAL A 393 -14.95 27.26 12.72
CA VAL A 393 -13.83 27.13 13.66
C VAL A 393 -12.75 26.21 13.10
N ASP A 394 -13.15 25.05 12.57
CA ASP A 394 -12.30 24.05 11.93
C ASP A 394 -13.00 23.50 10.67
N SER A 395 -12.57 23.99 9.52
CA SER A 395 -13.17 23.66 8.22
C SER A 395 -12.95 22.22 7.78
N ASP A 396 -11.93 21.54 8.33
CA ASP A 396 -11.59 20.16 8.01
C ASP A 396 -11.94 19.20 9.17
N CYS A 397 -12.82 19.62 10.09
CA CYS A 397 -13.28 18.78 11.20
C CYS A 397 -14.09 17.57 10.68
N ALA A 398 -13.42 16.43 10.60
CA ALA A 398 -13.97 15.19 10.04
C ALA A 398 -15.27 14.74 10.71
N ASP A 399 -15.38 14.84 12.04
CA ASP A 399 -16.58 14.45 12.78
C ASP A 399 -17.79 15.35 12.45
N ALA A 400 -17.56 16.65 12.26
CA ALA A 400 -18.60 17.61 11.88
C ALA A 400 -19.07 17.40 10.44
N LEU A 401 -18.11 17.23 9.52
CA LEU A 401 -18.40 16.94 8.11
C LEU A 401 -19.11 15.60 7.95
N TYR A 402 -18.79 14.60 8.77
CA TYR A 402 -19.46 13.30 8.76
C TYR A 402 -20.88 13.40 9.35
N LEU A 403 -21.08 14.13 10.45
CA LEU A 403 -22.43 14.39 11.00
C LEU A 403 -23.31 15.17 10.00
N GLN A 404 -22.73 16.09 9.23
CA GLN A 404 -23.44 16.78 8.16
C GLN A 404 -23.93 15.81 7.09
N VAL A 405 -23.11 14.82 6.70
CA VAL A 405 -23.53 13.75 5.77
C VAL A 405 -24.67 12.92 6.37
N GLN A 406 -24.61 12.58 7.67
CA GLN A 406 -25.69 11.85 8.34
C GLN A 406 -27.02 12.62 8.34
N LEU A 407 -26.97 13.94 8.59
CA LEU A 407 -28.17 14.80 8.53
C LEU A 407 -28.73 14.89 7.11
N MET A 408 -27.87 15.10 6.11
CA MET A 408 -28.28 15.10 4.70
C MET A 408 -28.87 13.76 4.24
N ALA A 409 -28.32 12.64 4.74
CA ALA A 409 -28.82 11.30 4.44
C ALA A 409 -30.27 11.08 4.89
N ARG A 410 -30.66 11.69 6.02
CA ARG A 410 -32.03 11.62 6.52
C ARG A 410 -33.01 12.40 5.64
N ASP A 411 -32.62 13.58 5.18
CA ASP A 411 -33.50 14.50 4.47
C ASP A 411 -33.52 14.27 2.95
N GLY A 412 -32.71 13.32 2.47
CA GLY A 412 -32.49 12.99 1.07
C GLY A 412 -31.16 13.56 0.59
N ILE A 413 -30.14 12.71 0.50
CA ILE A 413 -28.78 13.15 0.17
C ILE A 413 -28.69 13.63 -1.28
N ASP A 414 -28.00 14.74 -1.50
CA ASP A 414 -27.68 15.25 -2.82
C ASP A 414 -26.27 14.84 -3.26
N GLU A 415 -25.93 15.17 -4.51
CA GLU A 415 -24.60 14.92 -5.07
C GLU A 415 -23.46 15.59 -4.28
N LYS A 416 -23.74 16.69 -3.57
CA LYS A 416 -22.75 17.37 -2.73
C LYS A 416 -22.44 16.51 -1.50
N GLY A 417 -23.46 15.98 -0.83
CA GLY A 417 -23.31 15.06 0.30
C GLY A 417 -22.55 13.79 -0.08
N ILE A 418 -22.86 13.20 -1.24
CA ILE A 418 -22.13 12.01 -1.73
C ILE A 418 -20.67 12.31 -2.04
N ARG A 419 -20.35 13.46 -2.67
CA ARG A 419 -18.96 13.87 -2.86
C ARG A 419 -18.22 14.09 -1.55
N GLN A 420 -18.89 14.66 -0.55
CA GLN A 420 -18.33 14.85 0.79
C GLN A 420 -18.03 13.52 1.46
N LEU A 421 -18.97 12.57 1.42
CA LEU A 421 -18.75 11.21 1.92
C LEU A 421 -17.55 10.54 1.23
N ARG A 422 -17.47 10.62 -0.11
CA ARG A 422 -16.36 10.06 -0.89
C ARG A 422 -15.00 10.63 -0.46
N ARG A 423 -14.92 11.95 -0.24
CA ARG A 423 -13.72 12.60 0.28
C ARG A 423 -13.38 12.09 1.69
N LEU A 424 -14.36 12.07 2.60
CA LEU A 424 -14.16 11.65 3.99
C LEU A 424 -13.63 10.22 4.12
N VAL A 425 -14.21 9.26 3.40
CA VAL A 425 -13.73 7.85 3.42
C VAL A 425 -12.38 7.67 2.71
N GLY A 426 -12.03 8.59 1.81
CA GLY A 426 -10.72 8.66 1.15
C GLY A 426 -9.63 9.16 2.10
N ASP A 427 -9.89 10.26 2.78
CA ASP A 427 -8.95 10.98 3.64
C ASP A 427 -8.78 10.31 5.02
N HIS A 428 -9.85 9.70 5.55
CA HIS A 428 -9.88 9.08 6.87
C HIS A 428 -10.32 7.62 6.79
N LYS A 429 -9.38 6.69 6.97
CA LYS A 429 -9.65 5.25 6.87
C LYS A 429 -10.68 4.76 7.89
N GLU A 430 -10.74 5.37 9.08
CA GLU A 430 -11.72 5.04 10.12
C GLU A 430 -13.15 5.36 9.67
N LEU A 431 -13.33 6.39 8.85
CA LEU A 431 -14.65 6.77 8.32
C LEU A 431 -15.15 5.81 7.25
N PHE A 432 -14.27 5.07 6.56
CA PHE A 432 -14.69 3.97 5.69
C PHE A 432 -15.42 2.88 6.50
N ILE A 433 -14.80 2.44 7.60
CA ILE A 433 -15.40 1.44 8.50
C ILE A 433 -16.64 2.01 9.19
N ALA A 434 -16.61 3.29 9.56
CA ALA A 434 -17.78 3.94 10.15
C ALA A 434 -18.96 3.94 9.18
N ALA A 435 -18.80 4.46 7.97
CA ALA A 435 -19.84 4.53 6.95
C ALA A 435 -20.36 3.15 6.54
N LEU A 436 -19.50 2.13 6.51
CA LEU A 436 -19.90 0.75 6.25
C LEU A 436 -20.96 0.27 7.25
N MET A 437 -20.72 0.51 8.54
CA MET A 437 -21.52 0.00 9.65
C MET A 437 -22.65 0.95 10.10
N ASP A 438 -22.70 2.17 9.59
CA ASP A 438 -23.55 3.23 10.13
C ASP A 438 -25.03 3.09 9.73
N PRO A 439 -25.95 2.81 10.68
CA PRO A 439 -27.37 2.71 10.39
C PRO A 439 -28.00 4.01 9.90
N GLN A 440 -27.44 5.18 10.20
CA GLN A 440 -28.00 6.47 9.75
C GLN A 440 -27.90 6.65 8.24
N LEU A 441 -26.98 5.94 7.59
CA LEU A 441 -26.81 5.95 6.15
C LEU A 441 -27.72 4.92 5.43
N ALA A 442 -28.52 4.15 6.17
CA ALA A 442 -29.36 3.10 5.58
C ALA A 442 -30.39 3.62 4.57
N ALA A 443 -30.91 4.85 4.77
CA ALA A 443 -31.85 5.48 3.85
C ALA A 443 -31.27 5.73 2.45
N ILE A 444 -29.95 5.84 2.36
CA ILE A 444 -29.19 6.13 1.14
C ILE A 444 -28.20 5.00 0.82
N ALA A 445 -28.55 3.76 1.16
CA ALA A 445 -27.64 2.63 1.08
C ALA A 445 -27.01 2.48 -0.32
N GLY A 446 -27.77 2.57 -1.41
CA GLY A 446 -27.24 2.42 -2.78
C GLY A 446 -26.02 3.30 -3.07
N PRO A 447 -26.14 4.64 -3.01
CA PRO A 447 -25.01 5.55 -3.18
C PRO A 447 -23.85 5.32 -2.21
N VAL A 448 -24.14 4.92 -0.96
CA VAL A 448 -23.10 4.61 0.04
C VAL A 448 -22.32 3.36 -0.35
N GLU A 449 -23.00 2.29 -0.75
CA GLU A 449 -22.34 1.06 -1.21
C GLU A 449 -21.47 1.34 -2.44
N GLU A 450 -21.93 2.17 -3.38
CA GLU A 450 -21.13 2.55 -4.55
C GLU A 450 -19.83 3.27 -4.15
N VAL A 451 -19.91 4.25 -3.25
CA VAL A 451 -18.74 4.99 -2.75
C VAL A 451 -17.76 4.05 -2.06
N LEU A 452 -18.25 3.14 -1.20
CA LEU A 452 -17.41 2.22 -0.45
C LEU A 452 -16.80 1.13 -1.35
N LEU A 453 -17.58 0.54 -2.26
CA LEU A 453 -17.10 -0.45 -3.22
C LEU A 453 -16.00 0.13 -4.11
N ASN A 454 -16.25 1.30 -4.71
CA ASN A 454 -15.26 1.97 -5.55
C ASN A 454 -13.97 2.24 -4.76
N ARG A 455 -14.09 2.76 -3.54
CA ARG A 455 -12.93 3.02 -2.68
C ARG A 455 -12.14 1.74 -2.35
N LEU A 456 -12.83 0.66 -2.02
CA LEU A 456 -12.20 -0.64 -1.73
C LEU A 456 -11.46 -1.17 -2.95
N GLU A 457 -12.08 -1.13 -4.13
CA GLU A 457 -11.53 -1.65 -5.38
C GLU A 457 -10.30 -0.85 -5.84
N VAL A 458 -10.38 0.49 -5.79
CA VAL A 458 -9.25 1.37 -6.09
C VAL A 458 -8.08 1.05 -5.17
N GLN A 459 -8.34 0.89 -3.87
CA GLN A 459 -7.27 0.62 -2.91
C GLN A 459 -6.64 -0.76 -3.11
N ARG A 460 -7.45 -1.76 -3.47
CA ARG A 460 -6.99 -3.11 -3.81
C ARG A 460 -6.12 -3.10 -5.07
N GLN A 461 -6.56 -2.41 -6.12
CA GLN A 461 -5.80 -2.27 -7.37
C GLN A 461 -4.47 -1.55 -7.16
N GLU A 462 -4.46 -0.49 -6.34
CA GLU A 462 -3.23 0.22 -5.97
C GLU A 462 -2.25 -0.71 -5.24
N ALA A 463 -2.73 -1.44 -4.22
CA ALA A 463 -1.92 -2.39 -3.47
C ALA A 463 -1.35 -3.51 -4.38
N GLU A 464 -2.18 -4.08 -5.25
CA GLU A 464 -1.76 -5.11 -6.21
C GLU A 464 -0.69 -4.57 -7.18
N GLY A 465 -0.92 -3.39 -7.76
CA GLY A 465 0.02 -2.73 -8.66
C GLY A 465 1.37 -2.47 -8.00
N LYS A 466 1.36 -2.03 -6.74
CA LYS A 466 2.58 -1.79 -5.96
C LYS A 466 3.31 -3.08 -5.58
N ILE A 467 2.60 -4.13 -5.18
CA ILE A 467 3.21 -5.46 -4.95
C ILE A 467 3.88 -5.97 -6.22
N ARG A 468 3.22 -5.85 -7.37
CA ARG A 468 3.78 -6.28 -8.67
C ARG A 468 5.08 -5.54 -8.98
N GLN A 469 5.10 -4.23 -8.82
CA GLN A 469 6.30 -3.41 -9.00
C GLN A 469 7.43 -3.81 -8.03
N VAL A 470 7.11 -4.04 -6.75
CA VAL A 470 8.09 -4.49 -5.76
C VAL A 470 8.63 -5.87 -6.13
N ARG A 471 7.78 -6.80 -6.53
CA ARG A 471 8.20 -8.16 -6.92
C ARG A 471 9.19 -8.11 -8.07
N GLU A 472 8.89 -7.36 -9.13
CA GLU A 472 9.79 -7.17 -10.27
C GLU A 472 11.11 -6.51 -9.84
N MET A 473 11.05 -5.49 -9.00
CA MET A 473 12.23 -4.78 -8.51
C MET A 473 13.11 -5.65 -7.62
N VAL A 474 12.53 -6.39 -6.67
CA VAL A 474 13.25 -7.30 -5.78
C VAL A 474 13.88 -8.44 -6.56
N GLN A 475 13.19 -8.98 -7.57
CA GLN A 475 13.75 -9.97 -8.48
C GLN A 475 14.93 -9.43 -9.28
N ASP A 476 14.84 -8.20 -9.80
CA ASP A 476 15.98 -7.56 -10.46
C ASP A 476 17.13 -7.39 -9.46
N VAL A 477 16.91 -6.72 -8.34
CA VAL A 477 17.92 -6.46 -7.30
C VAL A 477 18.58 -7.75 -6.81
N ALA A 478 17.84 -8.84 -6.65
CA ALA A 478 18.40 -10.14 -6.26
C ALA A 478 19.51 -10.62 -7.20
N THR A 479 19.44 -10.27 -8.49
CA THR A 479 20.48 -10.65 -9.47
C THR A 479 21.78 -9.83 -9.35
N TRP A 480 21.77 -8.71 -8.62
CA TRP A 480 22.95 -7.88 -8.35
C TRP A 480 23.86 -8.48 -7.28
N PHE A 481 23.36 -9.45 -6.51
CA PHE A 481 24.06 -10.05 -5.38
C PHE A 481 24.39 -11.53 -5.65
N ALA A 482 25.34 -12.06 -4.90
CA ALA A 482 25.59 -13.50 -4.88
C ALA A 482 24.45 -14.23 -4.14
N SER A 483 24.27 -15.53 -4.42
CA SER A 483 23.14 -16.33 -3.94
C SER A 483 23.00 -16.47 -2.41
N ASP A 484 24.00 -16.05 -1.64
CA ASP A 484 24.05 -16.17 -0.17
C ASP A 484 24.27 -14.81 0.55
N ASP A 485 23.88 -13.69 -0.05
CA ASP A 485 24.06 -12.38 0.61
C ASP A 485 23.03 -12.16 1.75
N GLU A 486 23.52 -12.06 2.98
CA GLU A 486 22.70 -11.82 4.19
C GLU A 486 21.84 -10.56 4.09
N THR A 487 22.19 -9.62 3.21
CA THR A 487 21.46 -8.35 3.03
C THR A 487 20.11 -8.49 2.32
N LEU A 488 19.89 -9.53 1.51
CA LEU A 488 18.67 -9.73 0.71
C LEU A 488 17.62 -10.61 1.39
N THR A 489 18.03 -11.48 2.30
CA THR A 489 17.13 -12.40 3.00
C THR A 489 15.99 -11.69 3.75
N PRO A 490 16.24 -10.59 4.49
CA PRO A 490 15.16 -9.82 5.12
C PRO A 490 14.19 -9.22 4.10
N THR A 491 14.70 -8.70 2.98
CA THR A 491 13.90 -8.08 1.91
C THR A 491 12.96 -9.09 1.26
N LEU A 492 13.43 -10.33 1.00
CA LEU A 492 12.57 -11.40 0.47
C LEU A 492 11.51 -11.84 1.48
N ALA A 493 11.86 -11.92 2.77
CA ALA A 493 10.91 -12.23 3.83
C ALA A 493 9.83 -11.13 3.99
N ASP A 494 10.24 -9.86 3.89
CA ASP A 494 9.32 -8.71 3.93
C ASP A 494 8.35 -8.73 2.74
N LEU A 495 8.80 -9.06 1.52
CA LEU A 495 7.92 -9.23 0.36
C LEU A 495 6.88 -10.33 0.59
N ALA A 496 7.32 -11.51 1.04
CA ALA A 496 6.40 -12.61 1.34
C ALA A 496 5.38 -12.22 2.43
N GLY A 497 5.82 -11.45 3.43
CA GLY A 497 4.93 -10.89 4.45
C GLY A 497 3.89 -9.92 3.89
N LEU A 498 4.27 -9.07 2.92
CA LEU A 498 3.35 -8.16 2.24
C LEU A 498 2.34 -8.89 1.37
N GLU A 499 2.76 -9.91 0.63
CA GLU A 499 1.88 -10.75 -0.18
C GLU A 499 0.84 -11.46 0.71
N GLN A 500 1.29 -12.04 1.83
CA GLN A 500 0.38 -12.65 2.80
C GLN A 500 -0.56 -11.63 3.46
N GLN A 501 -0.09 -10.41 3.71
CA GLN A 501 -0.94 -9.34 4.26
C GLN A 501 -2.02 -8.94 3.23
N PHE A 502 -1.66 -8.81 1.96
CA PHE A 502 -2.60 -8.49 0.87
C PHE A 502 -3.67 -9.58 0.66
N GLU A 503 -3.30 -10.86 0.77
CA GLU A 503 -4.25 -11.98 0.67
C GLU A 503 -5.38 -11.95 1.70
N ARG A 504 -5.16 -11.30 2.86
CA ARG A 504 -6.23 -11.12 3.85
C ARG A 504 -7.37 -10.26 3.33
N GLY A 505 -7.13 -9.38 2.36
CA GLY A 505 -8.17 -8.64 1.65
C GLY A 505 -8.95 -7.60 2.47
N SER A 506 -8.46 -7.19 3.65
CA SER A 506 -9.10 -6.13 4.43
C SER A 506 -8.76 -4.74 3.89
N TYR A 507 -9.61 -3.75 4.18
CA TYR A 507 -9.40 -2.37 3.73
C TYR A 507 -8.11 -1.77 4.31
N TYR A 508 -7.82 -2.00 5.60
CA TYR A 508 -6.59 -1.48 6.21
C TYR A 508 -5.34 -2.21 5.72
N ASP A 509 -5.43 -3.51 5.46
CA ASP A 509 -4.31 -4.25 4.86
C ASP A 509 -3.96 -3.69 3.49
N ASN A 510 -4.93 -3.40 2.62
CA ASN A 510 -4.67 -2.82 1.31
C ASN A 510 -3.98 -1.44 1.40
N LEU A 511 -4.41 -0.58 2.33
CA LEU A 511 -3.77 0.72 2.58
C LEU A 511 -2.31 0.56 3.05
N GLU A 512 -2.08 -0.31 4.03
CA GLU A 512 -0.75 -0.53 4.57
C GLU A 512 0.19 -1.20 3.58
N VAL A 513 -0.30 -2.18 2.83
CA VAL A 513 0.46 -2.87 1.78
C VAL A 513 0.94 -1.88 0.73
N ALA A 514 0.06 -1.00 0.24
CA ALA A 514 0.46 0.03 -0.73
C ALA A 514 1.58 0.93 -0.18
N GLY A 515 1.45 1.39 1.08
CA GLY A 515 2.46 2.23 1.73
C GLY A 515 3.79 1.51 2.00
N LYS A 516 3.75 0.27 2.52
CA LYS A 516 4.95 -0.53 2.79
C LYS A 516 5.65 -0.95 1.50
N ALA A 517 4.89 -1.33 0.48
CA ALA A 517 5.43 -1.65 -0.85
C ALA A 517 6.15 -0.44 -1.46
N GLN A 518 5.58 0.77 -1.34
CA GLN A 518 6.25 2.00 -1.77
C GLN A 518 7.57 2.24 -1.03
N GLY A 519 7.58 2.10 0.30
CA GLY A 519 8.82 2.23 1.09
C GLY A 519 9.87 1.17 0.73
N MET A 520 9.43 -0.02 0.34
CA MET A 520 10.30 -1.11 -0.13
C MET A 520 10.90 -0.84 -1.51
N LEU A 521 10.14 -0.24 -2.44
CA LEU A 521 10.66 0.24 -3.72
C LEU A 521 11.79 1.25 -3.50
N GLU A 522 11.57 2.24 -2.64
CA GLU A 522 12.55 3.27 -2.29
C GLU A 522 13.81 2.69 -1.63
N PHE A 523 13.65 1.61 -0.84
CA PHE A 523 14.79 0.87 -0.32
C PHE A 523 15.58 0.15 -1.42
N CYS A 524 14.90 -0.54 -2.34
CA CYS A 524 15.53 -1.25 -3.46
C CYS A 524 16.30 -0.29 -4.38
N TYR A 525 15.73 0.86 -4.72
CA TYR A 525 16.41 1.88 -5.51
C TYR A 525 17.69 2.39 -4.84
N ARG A 526 17.65 2.67 -3.53
CA ARG A 526 18.84 3.08 -2.77
C ARG A 526 19.91 1.99 -2.74
N LEU A 527 19.50 0.73 -2.71
CA LEU A 527 20.42 -0.40 -2.74
C LEU A 527 21.11 -0.52 -4.11
N GLN A 528 20.38 -0.35 -5.21
CA GLN A 528 20.94 -0.29 -6.57
C GLN A 528 21.91 0.87 -6.72
N GLU A 529 21.54 2.08 -6.29
CA GLU A 529 22.38 3.27 -6.36
C GLU A 529 23.71 3.05 -5.63
N LYS A 530 23.66 2.49 -4.41
CA LYS A 530 24.87 2.14 -3.65
C LYS A 530 25.76 1.14 -4.42
N LYS A 531 25.18 0.13 -5.06
CA LYS A 531 25.94 -0.85 -5.85
C LYS A 531 26.53 -0.25 -7.13
N LEU A 532 25.84 0.67 -7.77
CA LEU A 532 26.35 1.44 -8.90
C LEU A 532 27.55 2.30 -8.49
N ASP A 533 27.48 2.97 -7.34
CA ASP A 533 28.59 3.76 -6.81
C ASP A 533 29.81 2.88 -6.51
N GLU A 534 29.61 1.73 -5.87
CA GLU A 534 30.66 0.72 -5.64
C GLU A 534 31.33 0.27 -6.95
N LEU A 535 30.53 0.04 -8.00
CA LEU A 535 31.03 -0.34 -9.33
C LEU A 535 31.83 0.80 -9.98
N HIS A 536 31.32 2.02 -9.97
CA HIS A 536 32.02 3.19 -10.53
C HIS A 536 33.36 3.43 -9.83
N ASP A 537 33.42 3.26 -8.51
CA ASP A 537 34.67 3.35 -7.76
C ASP A 537 35.64 2.22 -8.10
N ALA A 538 35.15 1.00 -8.34
CA ALA A 538 35.97 -0.11 -8.83
C ALA A 538 36.54 0.17 -10.23
N ILE A 539 35.72 0.66 -11.17
CA ILE A 539 36.16 1.06 -12.52
C ILE A 539 37.25 2.14 -12.44
N LYS A 540 37.05 3.18 -11.62
CA LYS A 540 38.05 4.25 -11.42
C LYS A 540 39.37 3.70 -10.88
N LYS A 541 39.32 2.78 -9.91
CA LYS A 541 40.51 2.13 -9.34
C LYS A 541 41.24 1.29 -10.40
N ALA A 542 40.52 0.46 -11.14
CA ALA A 542 41.08 -0.38 -12.20
C ALA A 542 41.69 0.46 -13.33
N SER A 543 41.00 1.52 -13.77
CA SER A 543 41.51 2.47 -14.77
C SER A 543 42.81 3.14 -14.33
N LYS A 544 42.88 3.60 -13.07
CA LYS A 544 44.10 4.19 -12.51
C LYS A 544 45.25 3.18 -12.47
N SER A 545 44.98 1.94 -12.08
CA SER A 545 45.97 0.85 -12.05
C SER A 545 46.50 0.52 -13.46
N TRP A 546 45.60 0.39 -14.42
CA TRP A 546 45.95 0.20 -15.82
C TRP A 546 46.81 1.35 -16.37
N GLU A 547 46.48 2.60 -16.03
CA GLU A 547 47.22 3.77 -16.50
C GLU A 547 48.65 3.83 -15.92
N ILE A 548 48.85 3.37 -14.68
CA ILE A 548 50.20 3.18 -14.11
C ILE A 548 51.01 2.20 -14.97
N HIS A 549 50.44 1.05 -15.33
CA HIS A 549 51.12 0.04 -16.15
C HIS A 549 51.38 0.52 -17.58
N ARG A 550 50.44 1.27 -18.17
CA ARG A 550 50.63 1.92 -19.49
C ARG A 550 51.76 2.94 -19.46
N ASN A 551 51.80 3.79 -18.44
CA ASN A 551 52.83 4.81 -18.27
C ASN A 551 54.21 4.18 -18.03
N TYR A 552 54.26 3.01 -17.38
CA TYR A 552 55.48 2.21 -17.26
C TYR A 552 55.93 1.60 -18.61
N TRP A 553 54.99 1.06 -19.40
CA TRP A 553 55.29 0.45 -20.71
C TRP A 553 55.80 1.44 -21.75
N LYS A 554 55.20 2.64 -21.82
CA LYS A 554 55.42 3.62 -22.90
C LYS A 554 56.92 3.97 -23.09
N PRO A 555 57.70 4.32 -22.05
CA PRO A 555 59.13 4.61 -22.16
C PRO A 555 60.05 3.38 -22.03
N TYR A 556 59.51 2.16 -21.90
CA TYR A 556 60.34 0.97 -21.65
C TYR A 556 61.21 0.62 -22.88
N PRO A 557 62.54 0.45 -22.74
CA PRO A 557 63.44 0.26 -23.89
C PRO A 557 63.44 -1.16 -24.47
N TYR A 558 63.10 -2.19 -23.68
CA TYR A 558 63.25 -3.61 -24.06
C TYR A 558 61.91 -4.31 -24.36
N LYS A 559 61.01 -3.64 -25.11
CA LYS A 559 59.63 -4.11 -25.35
C LYS A 559 59.51 -5.47 -26.03
N SER A 560 60.47 -5.84 -26.88
CA SER A 560 60.47 -7.09 -27.65
C SER A 560 60.46 -8.36 -26.78
N PHE A 561 60.97 -8.30 -25.55
CA PHE A 561 61.03 -9.44 -24.62
C PHE A 561 59.72 -9.71 -23.87
N PHE A 562 58.77 -8.77 -23.90
CA PHE A 562 57.54 -8.81 -23.10
C PHE A 562 56.30 -8.58 -23.96
N LYS A 563 56.12 -9.40 -25.00
CA LYS A 563 54.92 -9.35 -25.86
C LYS A 563 53.63 -9.61 -25.08
N GLU A 564 53.66 -10.59 -24.18
CA GLU A 564 52.56 -10.93 -23.27
C GLU A 564 52.10 -9.73 -22.41
N PHE A 565 53.06 -8.90 -21.94
CA PHE A 565 52.73 -7.67 -21.21
C PHE A 565 51.92 -6.69 -22.06
N HIS A 566 52.25 -6.56 -23.34
CA HIS A 566 51.52 -5.70 -24.26
C HIS A 566 50.13 -6.24 -24.59
N GLU A 567 50.01 -7.55 -24.82
CA GLU A 567 48.75 -8.23 -25.11
C GLU A 567 47.74 -8.06 -23.96
N ILE A 568 48.17 -8.29 -22.71
CA ILE A 568 47.34 -8.08 -21.52
C ILE A 568 46.94 -6.61 -21.37
N LEU A 569 47.83 -5.66 -21.69
CA LEU A 569 47.54 -4.22 -21.61
C LEU A 569 46.50 -3.76 -22.62
N VAL A 570 46.52 -4.31 -23.84
CA VAL A 570 45.54 -4.01 -24.89
C VAL A 570 44.20 -4.64 -24.53
N ALA A 571 44.19 -5.93 -24.16
CA ALA A 571 42.98 -6.61 -23.72
C ALA A 571 42.34 -5.90 -22.52
N GLY A 572 43.12 -5.49 -21.53
CA GLY A 572 42.63 -4.77 -20.36
C GLY A 572 42.02 -3.40 -20.71
N LYS A 573 42.53 -2.72 -21.75
CA LYS A 573 41.93 -1.48 -22.24
C LYS A 573 40.57 -1.74 -22.88
N GLU A 574 40.48 -2.74 -23.74
CA GLU A 574 39.22 -3.10 -24.40
C GLU A 574 38.14 -3.49 -23.37
N THR A 575 38.53 -4.21 -22.30
CA THR A 575 37.63 -4.55 -21.20
C THR A 575 37.19 -3.30 -20.42
N LEU A 576 38.10 -2.38 -20.09
CA LEU A 576 37.77 -1.11 -19.42
C LEU A 576 36.80 -0.25 -20.25
N ASP A 577 37.06 -0.10 -21.54
CA ASP A 577 36.21 0.68 -22.45
C ASP A 577 34.81 0.04 -22.55
N LYS A 578 34.73 -1.31 -22.64
CA LYS A 578 33.45 -2.04 -22.65
C LYS A 578 32.67 -1.90 -21.34
N VAL A 579 33.33 -2.04 -20.19
CA VAL A 579 32.69 -1.91 -18.87
C VAL A 579 32.22 -0.48 -18.66
N GLY A 580 33.03 0.54 -19.02
CA GLY A 580 32.64 1.94 -18.92
C GLY A 580 31.37 2.27 -19.72
N VAL A 581 31.30 1.82 -20.98
CA VAL A 581 30.11 2.02 -21.83
C VAL A 581 28.89 1.23 -21.32
N THR A 582 29.11 0.08 -20.69
CA THR A 582 28.02 -0.74 -20.14
C THR A 582 27.48 -0.12 -18.85
N ALA A 583 28.35 0.47 -18.03
CA ALA A 583 28.00 1.13 -16.78
C ALA A 583 27.21 2.45 -16.97
N GLU A 584 27.37 3.12 -18.11
CA GLU A 584 26.63 4.35 -18.45
C GLU A 584 25.18 4.12 -18.94
N LYS A 585 24.78 2.88 -19.20
CA LYS A 585 23.42 2.53 -19.66
C LYS A 585 22.50 2.26 -18.46
N ASN A 586 21.18 2.27 -18.68
CA ASN A 586 20.19 1.82 -17.69
C ASN A 586 20.51 0.37 -17.25
N MET A 587 21.21 0.23 -16.13
CA MET A 587 21.70 -1.04 -15.61
C MET A 587 20.60 -1.80 -14.90
N TYR A 588 20.48 -3.07 -15.23
CA TYR A 588 19.71 -4.08 -14.52
C TYR A 588 20.67 -5.18 -14.05
N GLY A 589 20.26 -6.04 -13.13
CA GLY A 589 21.22 -6.82 -12.34
C GLY A 589 22.04 -7.83 -13.15
N GLY A 590 21.50 -8.35 -14.25
CA GLY A 590 22.27 -9.16 -15.19
C GLY A 590 23.45 -8.43 -15.82
N LEU A 591 23.28 -7.17 -16.25
CA LEU A 591 24.36 -6.34 -16.79
C LEU A 591 25.34 -5.89 -15.70
N TYR A 592 24.85 -5.62 -14.48
CA TYR A 592 25.69 -5.34 -13.33
C TYR A 592 26.66 -6.50 -13.07
N ARG A 593 26.14 -7.72 -12.97
CA ARG A 593 26.95 -8.91 -12.69
C ARG A 593 27.97 -9.18 -13.78
N GLN A 594 27.57 -9.05 -15.05
CA GLN A 594 28.50 -9.15 -16.17
C GLN A 594 29.64 -8.13 -16.08
N SER A 595 29.33 -6.89 -15.67
CA SER A 595 30.33 -5.82 -15.53
C SER A 595 31.30 -6.08 -14.37
N VAL A 596 30.79 -6.61 -13.25
CA VAL A 596 31.60 -7.06 -12.11
C VAL A 596 32.52 -8.22 -12.52
N GLU A 597 32.00 -9.25 -13.19
CA GLU A 597 32.81 -10.38 -13.67
C GLU A 597 33.92 -9.95 -14.65
N MET A 598 33.62 -8.98 -15.53
CA MET A 598 34.64 -8.39 -16.41
C MET A 598 35.72 -7.61 -15.65
N LEU A 599 35.35 -6.91 -14.57
CA LEU A 599 36.29 -6.21 -13.70
C LEU A 599 37.14 -7.17 -12.89
N ASP A 600 36.56 -8.25 -12.37
CA ASP A 600 37.31 -9.28 -11.63
C ASP A 600 38.36 -9.91 -12.55
N GLY A 601 38.00 -10.27 -13.78
CA GLY A 601 38.95 -10.76 -14.78
C GLY A 601 40.02 -9.73 -15.19
N LEU A 602 39.68 -8.44 -15.20
CA LEU A 602 40.64 -7.36 -15.43
C LEU A 602 41.63 -7.23 -14.26
N ASP A 603 41.17 -7.32 -13.02
CA ASP A 603 42.01 -7.24 -11.83
C ASP A 603 42.99 -8.41 -11.77
N GLU A 604 42.57 -9.62 -12.15
CA GLU A 604 43.49 -10.76 -12.35
C GLU A 604 44.57 -10.46 -13.41
N GLY A 605 44.18 -9.85 -14.53
CA GLY A 605 45.10 -9.40 -15.57
C GLY A 605 46.08 -8.32 -15.08
N LEU A 606 45.61 -7.36 -14.29
CA LEU A 606 46.45 -6.32 -13.67
C LEU A 606 47.42 -6.90 -12.63
N LEU A 607 47.01 -7.92 -11.86
CA LEU A 607 47.90 -8.65 -10.97
C LEU A 607 49.00 -9.39 -11.74
N ALA A 608 48.66 -10.01 -12.88
CA ALA A 608 49.65 -10.63 -13.76
C ALA A 608 50.65 -9.59 -14.32
N LEU A 609 50.17 -8.41 -14.70
CA LEU A 609 51.02 -7.29 -15.12
C LEU A 609 51.96 -6.84 -14.00
N ASN A 610 51.51 -6.79 -12.74
CA ASN A 610 52.40 -6.48 -11.61
C ASN A 610 53.55 -7.48 -11.47
N VAL A 611 53.27 -8.79 -11.65
CA VAL A 611 54.31 -9.83 -11.61
C VAL A 611 55.30 -9.67 -12.76
N LEU A 612 54.80 -9.41 -13.98
CA LEU A 612 55.64 -9.18 -15.15
C LEU A 612 56.44 -7.88 -15.04
N ALA A 613 55.85 -6.80 -14.51
CA ALA A 613 56.53 -5.52 -14.29
C ALA A 613 57.73 -5.65 -13.34
N LYS A 614 57.62 -6.49 -12.29
CA LYS A 614 58.76 -6.81 -11.41
C LYS A 614 59.89 -7.49 -12.19
N LYS A 615 59.57 -8.46 -13.06
CA LYS A 615 60.55 -9.13 -13.93
C LYS A 615 61.19 -8.14 -14.91
N MET A 616 60.39 -7.25 -15.50
CA MET A 616 60.84 -6.19 -16.41
C MET A 616 61.78 -5.20 -15.74
N ALA A 617 61.49 -4.81 -14.49
CA ALA A 617 62.33 -3.93 -13.70
C ALA A 617 63.69 -4.58 -13.43
N TRP A 618 63.70 -5.85 -13.03
CA TRP A 618 64.93 -6.61 -12.83
C TRP A 618 65.77 -6.72 -14.12
N LEU A 619 65.12 -7.06 -15.24
CA LEU A 619 65.80 -7.15 -16.54
C LEU A 619 66.40 -5.81 -16.98
N LYS A 620 65.66 -4.71 -16.73
CA LYS A 620 66.14 -3.36 -17.02
C LYS A 620 67.36 -3.01 -16.18
N ILE A 621 67.32 -3.26 -14.87
CA ILE A 621 68.46 -3.04 -13.97
C ILE A 621 69.67 -3.86 -14.43
N PHE A 622 69.46 -5.11 -14.84
CA PHE A 622 70.53 -5.97 -15.35
C PHE A 622 71.17 -5.43 -16.62
N PHE A 623 70.38 -5.09 -17.65
CA PHE A 623 70.93 -4.58 -18.91
C PHE A 623 71.48 -3.15 -18.81
N ASP A 624 70.82 -2.26 -18.07
CA ASP A 624 71.33 -0.91 -17.82
C ASP A 624 72.63 -0.98 -16.99
N GLY A 625 72.68 -1.89 -16.00
CA GLY A 625 73.89 -2.23 -15.26
C GLY A 625 75.00 -2.79 -16.15
N LEU A 626 74.68 -3.69 -17.10
CA LEU A 626 75.64 -4.24 -18.05
C LEU A 626 76.18 -3.18 -19.02
N LYS A 627 75.30 -2.28 -19.49
CA LYS A 627 75.67 -1.14 -20.35
C LYS A 627 76.53 -0.13 -19.60
N LEU A 628 76.18 0.16 -18.36
CA LEU A 628 76.96 1.04 -17.48
C LEU A 628 78.33 0.42 -17.18
N PHE A 629 78.36 -0.88 -16.87
CA PHE A 629 79.57 -1.67 -16.69
C PHE A 629 80.45 -1.63 -17.93
N GLY A 630 79.90 -1.91 -19.12
CA GLY A 630 80.65 -1.84 -20.38
C GLY A 630 81.22 -0.45 -20.66
N ARG A 631 80.44 0.62 -20.44
CA ARG A 631 80.93 2.00 -20.60
C ARG A 631 82.05 2.32 -19.60
N LYS A 632 81.89 1.91 -18.35
CA LYS A 632 82.89 2.11 -17.28
C LYS A 632 84.12 1.24 -17.50
N LEU A 633 83.97 0.04 -18.05
CA LEU A 633 85.06 -0.85 -18.44
C LEU A 633 85.94 -0.20 -19.49
N VAL A 634 85.36 0.22 -20.61
CA VAL A 634 86.09 0.91 -21.69
C VAL A 634 86.77 2.18 -21.16
N ALA A 635 86.09 2.98 -20.35
CA ALA A 635 86.68 4.18 -19.77
C ALA A 635 87.85 3.86 -18.80
N THR A 636 87.73 2.79 -18.02
CA THR A 636 88.76 2.35 -17.06
C THR A 636 89.96 1.74 -17.78
N GLU A 637 89.73 0.96 -18.84
CA GLU A 637 90.80 0.44 -19.71
C GLU A 637 91.56 1.59 -20.36
N ILE A 638 90.88 2.56 -20.98
CA ILE A 638 91.53 3.73 -21.58
C ILE A 638 92.33 4.51 -20.54
N ALA A 639 91.76 4.76 -19.36
CA ALA A 639 92.46 5.47 -18.29
C ALA A 639 93.71 4.72 -17.80
N LEU A 640 93.62 3.40 -17.60
CA LEU A 640 94.75 2.57 -17.17
C LEU A 640 95.82 2.46 -18.26
N LEU A 641 95.43 2.42 -19.53
CA LEU A 641 96.36 2.45 -20.67
C LEU A 641 97.11 3.78 -20.74
N VAL A 642 96.42 4.91 -20.58
CA VAL A 642 97.04 6.25 -20.55
C VAL A 642 97.97 6.41 -19.34
N ILE A 643 97.53 5.99 -18.15
CA ILE A 643 98.37 6.00 -16.95
C ILE A 643 99.59 5.10 -17.16
N GLY A 644 99.43 3.90 -17.69
CA GLY A 644 100.53 3.01 -18.04
C GLY A 644 101.51 3.65 -19.01
N ALA A 645 101.01 4.28 -20.08
CA ALA A 645 101.83 4.95 -21.09
C ALA A 645 102.63 6.15 -20.55
N VAL A 646 102.15 6.81 -19.50
CA VAL A 646 102.83 7.95 -18.86
C VAL A 646 103.74 7.51 -17.71
N VAL A 647 103.27 6.60 -16.85
CA VAL A 647 104.01 6.13 -15.66
C VAL A 647 105.21 5.28 -16.06
N VAL A 648 105.09 4.40 -17.07
CA VAL A 648 106.20 3.56 -17.52
C VAL A 648 107.43 4.37 -17.95
N PRO A 649 107.34 5.40 -18.82
CA PRO A 649 108.49 6.22 -19.19
C PRO A 649 108.99 7.12 -18.04
N ILE A 650 108.09 7.64 -17.18
CA ILE A 650 108.51 8.44 -16.01
C ILE A 650 109.28 7.60 -15.01
N VAL A 651 108.79 6.40 -14.69
CA VAL A 651 109.45 5.43 -13.79
C VAL A 651 110.78 4.97 -14.40
N ALA A 652 110.82 4.72 -15.71
CA ALA A 652 112.07 4.42 -16.41
C ALA A 652 113.08 5.59 -16.36
N PHE A 653 112.61 6.83 -16.48
CA PHE A 653 113.44 8.04 -16.40
C PHE A 653 113.98 8.30 -14.98
N TRP A 654 113.12 8.19 -13.96
CA TRP A 654 113.51 8.37 -12.55
C TRP A 654 114.44 7.26 -12.04
N LEU A 655 114.21 6.01 -12.45
CA LEU A 655 115.04 4.88 -12.04
C LEU A 655 116.39 4.83 -12.76
N ALA A 656 116.53 5.45 -13.94
CA ALA A 656 117.78 5.47 -14.73
C ALA A 656 119.00 6.02 -13.96
N GLY A 657 118.79 6.78 -12.88
CA GLY A 657 119.85 7.30 -12.00
C GLY A 657 120.16 6.44 -10.77
N THR A 658 119.50 5.29 -10.57
CA THR A 658 119.65 4.47 -9.35
C THR A 658 120.35 3.14 -9.64
N LYS A 659 120.96 2.49 -8.63
CA LYS A 659 121.60 1.16 -8.74
C LYS A 659 120.61 0.00 -8.95
N ALA A 660 119.35 0.27 -9.29
CA ALA A 660 118.29 -0.71 -9.50
C ALA A 660 118.28 -1.26 -10.94
N ALA A 661 119.44 -1.74 -11.42
CA ALA A 661 119.60 -2.20 -12.81
C ALA A 661 118.62 -3.33 -13.21
N GLY A 662 118.33 -4.27 -12.30
CA GLY A 662 117.41 -5.39 -12.58
C GLY A 662 115.94 -4.99 -12.74
N ILE A 663 115.50 -3.89 -12.10
CA ILE A 663 114.11 -3.41 -12.22
C ILE A 663 113.93 -2.65 -13.54
N ILE A 664 114.97 -1.92 -13.98
CA ILE A 664 114.98 -1.19 -15.25
C ILE A 664 114.92 -2.17 -16.43
N GLU A 665 115.65 -3.29 -16.35
CA GLU A 665 115.63 -4.34 -17.36
C GLU A 665 114.27 -5.06 -17.44
N LEU A 666 113.63 -5.29 -16.28
CA LEU A 666 112.29 -5.88 -16.19
C LEU A 666 111.20 -4.95 -16.74
N VAL A 667 111.26 -3.65 -16.44
CA VAL A 667 110.29 -2.64 -16.92
C VAL A 667 110.43 -2.38 -18.42
N ARG A 668 111.63 -2.55 -19.00
CA ARG A 668 111.89 -2.38 -20.43
C ARG A 668 111.71 -3.66 -21.24
N ASN A 669 111.45 -4.80 -20.59
CA ASN A 669 111.24 -6.08 -21.25
C ASN A 669 109.88 -6.11 -21.98
N PRO A 670 109.86 -6.25 -23.32
CA PRO A 670 108.63 -6.26 -24.10
C PRO A 670 107.65 -7.37 -23.69
N TRP A 671 108.16 -8.51 -23.21
CA TRP A 671 107.34 -9.64 -22.78
C TRP A 671 106.62 -9.35 -21.46
N VAL A 672 107.31 -8.76 -20.48
CA VAL A 672 106.72 -8.38 -19.18
C VAL A 672 105.71 -7.25 -19.35
N GLN A 673 106.01 -6.25 -20.18
CA GLN A 673 105.06 -5.20 -20.52
C GLN A 673 103.78 -5.75 -21.16
N LYS A 674 103.90 -6.72 -22.07
CA LYS A 674 102.74 -7.37 -22.71
C LYS A 674 101.91 -8.20 -21.73
N GLN A 675 102.54 -8.96 -20.84
CA GLN A 675 101.84 -9.73 -19.81
C GLN A 675 101.16 -8.83 -18.77
N ALA A 676 101.84 -7.77 -18.31
CA ALA A 676 101.27 -6.79 -17.41
C ALA A 676 100.08 -6.06 -18.04
N LEU A 677 100.17 -5.72 -19.34
CA LEU A 677 99.07 -5.13 -20.09
C LEU A 677 97.86 -6.06 -20.15
N ILE A 678 98.06 -7.35 -20.43
CA ILE A 678 97.00 -8.37 -20.45
C ILE A 678 96.36 -8.52 -19.07
N VAL A 679 97.15 -8.58 -17.99
CA VAL A 679 96.60 -8.67 -16.63
C VAL A 679 95.80 -7.42 -16.27
N VAL A 680 96.27 -6.24 -16.66
CA VAL A 680 95.57 -4.98 -16.41
C VAL A 680 94.26 -4.89 -17.18
N THR A 681 94.22 -5.29 -18.46
CA THR A 681 93.00 -5.23 -19.27
C THR A 681 92.02 -6.37 -18.98
N VAL A 682 92.50 -7.59 -18.69
CA VAL A 682 91.62 -8.76 -18.51
C VAL A 682 91.15 -8.93 -17.07
N LEU A 683 91.91 -8.49 -16.07
CA LEU A 683 91.55 -8.70 -14.66
C LEU A 683 91.32 -7.39 -13.90
N VAL A 684 92.27 -6.45 -13.94
CA VAL A 684 92.21 -5.24 -13.10
C VAL A 684 91.14 -4.26 -13.57
N ALA A 685 91.09 -3.97 -14.88
CA ALA A 685 90.12 -3.03 -15.44
C ALA A 685 88.66 -3.52 -15.28
N PRO A 686 88.32 -4.81 -15.56
CA PRO A 686 87.01 -5.37 -15.25
C PRO A 686 86.65 -5.32 -13.77
N PHE A 687 87.59 -5.62 -12.88
CA PHE A 687 87.32 -5.59 -11.44
C PHE A 687 87.02 -4.17 -10.92
N ILE A 688 87.81 -3.17 -11.33
CA ILE A 688 87.57 -1.76 -10.97
C ILE A 688 86.28 -1.24 -11.61
N ALA A 689 86.01 -1.58 -12.86
CA ALA A 689 84.78 -1.22 -13.53
C ALA A 689 83.56 -1.83 -12.82
N LEU A 690 83.66 -3.06 -12.33
CA LEU A 690 82.57 -3.74 -11.61
C LEU A 690 82.27 -3.03 -10.29
N ILE A 691 83.30 -2.73 -9.49
CA ILE A 691 83.15 -1.99 -8.22
C ILE A 691 82.51 -0.62 -8.47
N ARG A 692 82.98 0.12 -9.49
CA ARG A 692 82.41 1.44 -9.84
C ARG A 692 80.98 1.36 -10.35
N THR A 693 80.60 0.27 -10.99
CA THR A 693 79.23 0.05 -11.48
C THR A 693 78.30 -0.30 -10.31
N LEU A 694 78.75 -1.15 -9.39
CA LEU A 694 77.99 -1.49 -8.17
C LEU A 694 77.80 -0.28 -7.26
N TRP A 695 78.83 0.55 -7.08
CA TRP A 695 78.70 1.82 -6.35
C TRP A 695 77.69 2.77 -7.00
N ALA A 696 77.77 2.94 -8.33
CA ALA A 696 76.84 3.80 -9.05
C ALA A 696 75.39 3.30 -9.03
N LEU A 697 75.18 1.98 -8.92
CA LEU A 697 73.85 1.36 -8.76
C LEU A 697 73.32 1.39 -7.33
N MET A 698 74.18 1.61 -6.31
CA MET A 698 73.76 1.78 -4.91
C MET A 698 73.39 3.22 -4.58
N GLU A 699 73.93 4.20 -5.31
CA GLU A 699 73.61 5.64 -5.16
C GLU A 699 72.39 6.08 -5.99
N SER A 700 71.92 5.25 -6.93
CA SER A 700 70.75 5.49 -7.81
C SER A 700 69.53 4.74 -7.32
#